data_AF-A0A954EBD7-F1
#
_entry.id   AF-A0A954EBD7-F1
#
_cell.length_a   1.000
_cell.length_b   1.000
_cell.length_c   1.000
_cell.angle_alpha   90.00
_cell.angle_beta   90.00
_cell.angle_gamma   90.00
#
_symmetry.space_group_name_H-M   'P 1'
#
loop_
_entity.id
_entity.type
_entity.pdbx_description
1 polymer ?
#
loop_
_entity_poly.entity_id
_entity_poly.type
_entity_poly.pdbx_seq_one_letter_code
_entity_poly.pdbx_strand_id
1 'polypeptide(L)'
;MMIIRLVLLTCVIASLFLTTPRLSDAREKPQEDVQSPQVYVIPPGGRDQYEIQHRLIQAVPGDVIQLEEGKYHFLSELNVTCENVTIRGRGSEKTILSFAGQTGGSEGLTATGNGFVIENLAVEDTAGNAIKVLGADGVIFRGVRTEWTGGPLDTNGAYGIYPVQCKNVLIEDCVAIAAADAGIYVGQSQNVIVRRSRAALNVAGIEIENTLNADVYENIAEDNTGGILVFDLPGLQLKNGGDVRVFNNKIINNNTDNFAPKGAMVGEVPPGTGLMIMATDRVEVFDNQIHDNNTAGGIIVSFNFTMRPVQDPEYDPIPEGIFLHGNDFARNGQKPSAKLAPIAAAVGRTFPDIIWDGVANPARLVDGKIPVEFGLVIDEPGNPSFVNLVMPDLTPTNIVTGKYRPLKDLKAHVGSLPAIAATKLDAFPDPAGKTNLAASVYRSLPDQLSGWGLFDGEVNQQQPAEGVIPYLLNTQLFSDYTSKYRFIRLPEGKSMTYQQTGVFDFPVGAVIAKTFSYPHDMRKPDAGERLMETRIEFRAESGWYGVTYIWNEDQTDATLSLGGADQQVTFINHAGEKVDHNYLIPNANMCVSCHSVDGQFVPLGPTAANMNREGMQAYAGVNQLVSWAHAGKLAAHPELENAPQMPVFDDSSTGTLAERARAWLDVNCAHCHNPRGTARTSGLDLSWGQTEEAKFGVWKSPVAAGRATAGRKYDIVPGKPEESILLYRIESNEPGVRMPSLARSLRQEEAVELIHEWISQMPAGHPVTN
;
A
#
# COMPACT_ATOMS: atom_id res chain seq x y z
N MET A 1 52.71 48.24 65.79
CA MET A 1 51.28 48.50 66.01
C MET A 1 50.49 47.36 65.38
N MET A 2 49.90 46.50 66.22
CA MET A 2 48.80 45.53 65.99
C MET A 2 48.80 44.54 64.79
N ILE A 3 49.18 43.27 65.07
CA ILE A 3 48.28 42.10 65.31
C ILE A 3 47.52 41.41 64.12
N ILE A 4 47.86 40.11 63.92
CA ILE A 4 47.03 38.89 63.65
C ILE A 4 46.99 38.19 62.24
N ARG A 5 47.64 37.00 62.22
CA ARG A 5 47.32 35.61 61.77
C ARG A 5 46.92 35.21 60.32
N LEU A 6 47.72 34.25 59.79
CA LEU A 6 47.43 32.84 59.38
C LEU A 6 46.26 32.60 58.38
N VAL A 7 46.39 31.91 57.22
CA VAL A 7 46.66 30.45 56.97
C VAL A 7 46.90 30.20 55.46
N LEU A 8 47.64 29.12 55.15
CA LEU A 8 48.04 28.53 53.86
C LEU A 8 46.97 28.41 52.75
N LEU A 9 47.43 28.52 51.48
CA LEU A 9 46.86 27.80 50.33
C LEU A 9 47.99 27.36 49.37
N THR A 10 48.12 26.06 49.15
CA THR A 10 48.97 25.41 48.13
C THR A 10 48.10 24.56 47.21
N CYS A 11 48.43 24.59 45.92
CA CYS A 11 48.18 23.65 44.81
C CYS A 11 47.48 24.32 43.62
N VAL A 12 48.02 24.15 42.40
CA VAL A 12 47.58 23.12 41.43
C VAL A 12 48.44 23.22 40.17
N ILE A 13 49.02 22.07 39.79
CA ILE A 13 49.69 21.78 38.52
C ILE A 13 48.59 21.46 37.48
N ALA A 14 48.62 22.13 36.33
CA ALA A 14 47.72 21.87 35.22
C ALA A 14 48.17 20.65 34.43
N SER A 15 47.27 19.66 34.29
CA SER A 15 47.38 18.56 33.31
C SER A 15 46.35 18.82 32.21
N LEU A 16 46.82 18.87 30.96
CA LEU A 16 45.99 18.91 29.77
C LEU A 16 45.23 17.59 29.63
N PHE A 17 43.90 17.65 29.67
CA PHE A 17 43.03 16.65 29.06
C PHE A 17 42.32 17.29 27.89
N LEU A 18 42.52 16.73 26.70
CA LEU A 18 41.70 16.96 25.52
C LEU A 18 40.34 16.30 25.79
N THR A 19 39.35 17.09 26.19
CA THR A 19 37.96 16.65 26.26
C THR A 19 37.34 16.78 24.87
N THR A 20 37.02 15.67 24.23
CA THR A 20 36.03 15.62 23.16
C THR A 20 34.68 16.09 23.72
N PRO A 21 33.83 16.80 22.94
CA PRO A 21 32.53 17.21 23.44
C PRO A 21 31.67 15.96 23.63
N ARG A 22 31.34 15.63 24.89
CA ARG A 22 30.22 14.72 25.18
C ARG A 22 28.94 15.44 24.79
N LEU A 23 28.07 14.76 24.04
CA LEU A 23 26.68 15.16 23.81
C LEU A 23 25.97 15.23 25.17
N SER A 24 26.00 16.41 25.80
CA SER A 24 25.26 16.69 27.04
C SER A 24 23.77 16.83 26.75
N ASP A 25 22.94 16.36 27.69
CA ASP A 25 21.48 16.27 27.74
C ASP A 25 20.69 17.61 27.63
N ALA A 26 20.98 18.42 26.62
CA ALA A 26 20.18 19.58 26.28
C ALA A 26 20.17 19.75 24.76
N ARG A 27 19.40 18.93 24.05
CA ARG A 27 18.94 19.36 22.72
C ARG A 27 17.93 20.48 22.98
N GLU A 28 18.38 21.72 22.78
CA GLU A 28 17.46 22.83 22.48
C GLU A 28 16.42 22.30 21.48
N LYS A 29 15.14 22.65 21.71
CA LYS A 29 14.06 22.34 20.78
C LYS A 29 14.56 22.59 19.36
N PRO A 30 14.33 21.68 18.38
CA PRO A 30 14.60 22.01 16.99
C PRO A 30 13.89 23.32 16.72
N GLN A 31 14.65 24.40 16.58
CA GLN A 31 14.10 25.69 16.21
C GLN A 31 13.45 25.44 14.86
N GLU A 32 12.18 25.82 14.71
CA GLU A 32 11.48 25.67 13.43
C GLU A 32 12.35 26.31 12.35
N ASP A 33 13.02 25.46 11.56
CA ASP A 33 13.73 25.86 10.36
C ASP A 33 12.66 26.15 9.32
N VAL A 34 12.04 27.34 9.45
CA VAL A 34 11.02 27.84 8.53
C VAL A 34 11.73 28.13 7.20
N GLN A 35 11.91 27.09 6.39
CA GLN A 35 12.33 27.25 5.02
C GLN A 35 11.17 27.76 4.19
N SER A 36 11.44 28.80 3.41
CA SER A 36 10.50 29.24 2.38
C SER A 36 10.46 28.20 1.26
N PRO A 37 9.27 27.90 0.71
CA PRO A 37 9.14 26.96 -0.40
C PRO A 37 10.09 27.27 -1.56
N GLN A 38 10.66 26.25 -2.17
CA GLN A 38 11.62 26.36 -3.26
C GLN A 38 11.19 25.55 -4.49
N VAL A 39 11.81 25.88 -5.63
CA VAL A 39 11.77 25.05 -6.83
C VAL A 39 13.12 24.33 -6.95
N TYR A 40 13.10 23.00 -6.85
CA TYR A 40 14.28 22.15 -7.04
C TYR A 40 14.28 21.58 -8.45
N VAL A 41 15.25 22.00 -9.25
CA VAL A 41 15.41 21.52 -10.64
C VAL A 41 16.35 20.32 -10.65
N ILE A 42 15.87 19.16 -11.10
CA ILE A 42 16.60 17.90 -11.10
C ILE A 42 16.68 17.37 -12.55
N PRO A 43 17.84 17.41 -13.23
CA PRO A 43 18.04 16.73 -14.50
C PRO A 43 18.18 15.20 -14.31
N PRO A 44 17.92 14.38 -15.34
CA PRO A 44 18.18 12.94 -15.27
C PRO A 44 19.68 12.66 -15.08
N GLY A 45 19.99 11.62 -14.32
CA GLY A 45 21.35 11.24 -13.93
C GLY A 45 21.44 9.80 -13.40
N GLY A 46 22.66 9.36 -13.05
CA GLY A 46 22.88 7.96 -12.63
C GLY A 46 22.34 7.58 -11.24
N ARG A 47 21.78 8.53 -10.48
CA ARG A 47 21.28 8.31 -9.09
C ARG A 47 19.89 8.93 -8.86
N ASP A 48 19.09 9.04 -9.93
CA ASP A 48 17.77 9.69 -9.95
C ASP A 48 16.87 9.28 -8.78
N GLN A 49 16.70 7.97 -8.58
CA GLN A 49 15.89 7.41 -7.49
C GLN A 49 16.25 8.01 -6.13
N TYR A 50 17.54 7.98 -5.79
CA TYR A 50 18.01 8.38 -4.47
C TYR A 50 17.98 9.88 -4.28
N GLU A 51 18.31 10.64 -5.33
CA GLU A 51 18.29 12.10 -5.29
C GLU A 51 16.86 12.63 -5.18
N ILE A 52 15.95 12.15 -6.04
CA ILE A 52 14.55 12.57 -6.03
C ILE A 52 13.89 12.17 -4.70
N GLN A 53 14.08 10.93 -4.24
CA GLN A 53 13.51 10.49 -2.96
C GLN A 53 14.06 11.27 -1.77
N HIS A 54 15.37 11.56 -1.75
CA HIS A 54 15.98 12.40 -0.72
C HIS A 54 15.34 13.80 -0.70
N ARG A 55 15.12 14.41 -1.87
CA ARG A 55 14.47 15.72 -1.97
C ARG A 55 13.03 15.68 -1.48
N LEU A 56 12.27 14.64 -1.83
CA LEU A 56 10.90 14.44 -1.36
C LEU A 56 10.81 14.28 0.17
N ILE A 57 11.79 13.63 0.80
CA ILE A 57 11.85 13.49 2.26
C ILE A 57 12.16 14.83 2.95
N GLN A 58 12.99 15.66 2.32
CA GLN A 58 13.38 16.97 2.86
C GLN A 58 12.42 18.11 2.49
N ALA A 59 11.41 17.83 1.67
CA ALA A 59 10.48 18.83 1.16
C ALA A 59 9.71 19.51 2.29
N VAL A 60 9.43 20.79 2.13
CA VAL A 60 8.48 21.55 2.96
C VAL A 60 7.22 21.89 2.15
N PRO A 61 6.08 22.16 2.81
CA PRO A 61 4.86 22.50 2.11
C PRO A 61 5.03 23.71 1.17
N GLY A 62 4.67 23.52 -0.10
CA GLY A 62 4.83 24.48 -1.20
C GLY A 62 6.00 24.19 -2.13
N ASP A 63 6.89 23.24 -1.77
CA ASP A 63 8.02 22.89 -2.63
C ASP A 63 7.57 22.31 -3.97
N VAL A 64 8.33 22.67 -5.02
CA VAL A 64 8.18 22.11 -6.36
C VAL A 64 9.42 21.31 -6.71
N ILE A 65 9.25 20.00 -6.91
CA ILE A 65 10.27 19.12 -7.48
C ILE A 65 10.10 19.14 -9.01
N GLN A 66 10.87 20.00 -9.68
CA GLN A 66 10.88 20.15 -11.13
C GLN A 66 11.88 19.17 -11.75
N LEU A 67 11.36 18.18 -12.46
CA LEU A 67 12.13 17.28 -13.28
C LEU A 67 12.29 17.87 -14.68
N GLU A 68 13.50 17.84 -15.22
CA GLU A 68 13.78 18.27 -16.59
C GLU A 68 13.36 17.21 -17.63
N GLU A 69 13.51 17.55 -18.90
CA GLU A 69 13.35 16.60 -20.00
C GLU A 69 14.38 15.46 -19.88
N GLY A 70 13.91 14.22 -19.99
CA GLY A 70 14.73 13.04 -19.76
C GLY A 70 13.95 11.80 -19.34
N LYS A 71 14.64 10.66 -19.39
CA LYS A 71 14.15 9.38 -18.87
C LYS A 71 14.92 9.03 -17.60
N TYR A 72 14.21 8.98 -16.49
CA TYR A 72 14.71 8.67 -15.15
C TYR A 72 14.43 7.19 -14.86
N HIS A 73 15.38 6.47 -14.30
CA HIS A 73 15.25 5.04 -14.03
C HIS A 73 15.14 4.76 -12.54
N PHE A 74 14.15 3.95 -12.18
CA PHE A 74 13.84 3.58 -10.81
C PHE A 74 13.77 2.07 -10.66
N LEU A 75 14.47 1.55 -9.67
CA LEU A 75 14.39 0.15 -9.24
C LEU A 75 13.47 -0.03 -8.03
N SER A 76 12.98 1.07 -7.44
CA SER A 76 12.11 1.08 -6.28
C SER A 76 11.11 2.24 -6.30
N GLU A 77 9.98 2.06 -5.61
CA GLU A 77 8.90 3.04 -5.48
C GLU A 77 9.35 4.40 -4.88
N LEU A 78 8.77 5.49 -5.39
CA LEU A 78 8.88 6.84 -4.80
C LEU A 78 7.75 7.09 -3.80
N ASN A 79 8.05 7.77 -2.68
CA ASN A 79 7.08 8.01 -1.60
C ASN A 79 7.07 9.49 -1.17
N VAL A 80 5.88 10.09 -1.14
CA VAL A 80 5.63 11.49 -0.77
C VAL A 80 4.72 11.58 0.45
N THR A 81 5.24 12.11 1.54
CA THR A 81 4.48 12.28 2.81
C THR A 81 4.21 13.75 3.15
N CYS A 82 5.00 14.67 2.59
CA CYS A 82 4.84 16.09 2.84
C CYS A 82 3.56 16.63 2.19
N GLU A 83 2.82 17.47 2.93
CA GLU A 83 1.69 18.22 2.40
C GLU A 83 2.15 19.25 1.36
N ASN A 84 1.27 19.59 0.41
CA ASN A 84 1.39 20.68 -0.53
C ASN A 84 2.68 20.64 -1.38
N VAL A 85 3.11 19.44 -1.76
CA VAL A 85 4.25 19.25 -2.67
C VAL A 85 3.76 19.09 -4.10
N THR A 86 4.47 19.74 -5.03
CA THR A 86 4.27 19.55 -6.46
C THR A 86 5.43 18.76 -7.06
N ILE A 87 5.13 17.70 -7.83
CA ILE A 87 6.08 17.06 -8.74
C ILE A 87 5.72 17.46 -10.17
N ARG A 88 6.65 18.07 -10.88
CA ARG A 88 6.42 18.67 -12.20
C ARG A 88 7.45 18.21 -13.22
N GLY A 89 7.02 17.72 -14.37
CA GLY A 89 7.88 17.49 -15.53
C GLY A 89 7.81 18.59 -16.59
N ARG A 90 8.34 18.30 -17.79
CA ARG A 90 8.33 19.18 -18.97
C ARG A 90 7.29 18.77 -20.04
N GLY A 91 6.43 17.80 -19.70
CA GLY A 91 5.42 17.18 -20.56
C GLY A 91 5.52 15.65 -20.47
N SER A 92 4.40 14.94 -20.60
CA SER A 92 4.35 13.47 -20.50
C SER A 92 5.21 12.75 -21.54
N GLU A 93 5.43 13.38 -22.69
CA GLU A 93 6.28 12.85 -23.76
C GLU A 93 7.76 13.24 -23.61
N LYS A 94 8.09 14.04 -22.59
CA LYS A 94 9.43 14.62 -22.41
C LYS A 94 10.10 14.19 -21.10
N THR A 95 9.33 14.14 -20.02
CA THR A 95 9.82 13.71 -18.70
C THR A 95 9.20 12.35 -18.38
N ILE A 96 10.01 11.31 -18.36
CA ILE A 96 9.57 9.92 -18.19
C ILE A 96 10.21 9.32 -16.94
N LEU A 97 9.39 8.82 -16.02
CA LEU A 97 9.82 8.01 -14.88
C LEU A 97 9.60 6.54 -15.22
N SER A 98 10.68 5.80 -15.44
CA SER A 98 10.61 4.40 -15.85
C SER A 98 10.97 3.47 -14.71
N PHE A 99 10.09 2.52 -14.47
CA PHE A 99 10.21 1.48 -13.46
C PHE A 99 10.48 0.11 -14.10
N ALA A 100 10.91 0.10 -15.36
CA ALA A 100 11.32 -1.12 -16.04
C ALA A 100 12.44 -1.82 -15.23
N GLY A 101 12.17 -3.05 -14.79
CA GLY A 101 13.07 -3.80 -13.93
C GLY A 101 12.98 -3.47 -12.43
N GLN A 102 11.91 -2.81 -11.99
CA GLN A 102 11.64 -2.52 -10.57
C GLN A 102 11.78 -3.79 -9.72
N THR A 103 12.65 -3.73 -8.72
CA THR A 103 12.90 -4.82 -7.77
C THR A 103 12.42 -4.50 -6.35
N GLY A 104 12.09 -3.24 -6.05
CA GLY A 104 11.68 -2.73 -4.73
C GLY A 104 10.28 -2.12 -4.76
N GLY A 105 9.47 -2.42 -3.73
CA GLY A 105 8.07 -1.96 -3.68
C GLY A 105 7.20 -2.58 -4.79
N SER A 106 5.97 -2.06 -4.90
CA SER A 106 5.06 -2.43 -6.00
C SER A 106 4.54 -1.22 -6.74
N GLU A 107 4.56 -0.03 -6.15
CA GLU A 107 4.03 1.16 -6.81
C GLU A 107 5.13 1.91 -7.57
N GLY A 108 4.78 2.72 -8.57
CA GLY A 108 5.71 3.71 -9.12
C GLY A 108 5.90 4.86 -8.14
N LEU A 109 4.79 5.52 -7.81
CA LEU A 109 4.74 6.61 -6.85
C LEU A 109 3.58 6.47 -5.88
N THR A 110 3.84 6.70 -4.59
CA THR A 110 2.83 6.83 -3.54
C THR A 110 2.83 8.24 -2.95
N ALA A 111 1.65 8.76 -2.64
CA ALA A 111 1.51 10.00 -1.88
C ALA A 111 0.40 9.92 -0.82
N THR A 112 0.62 10.56 0.33
CA THR A 112 -0.36 10.69 1.42
C THR A 112 -0.58 12.12 1.90
N GLY A 113 0.26 13.06 1.45
CA GLY A 113 0.16 14.47 1.85
C GLY A 113 -1.03 15.18 1.19
N ASN A 114 -1.76 15.98 1.94
CA ASN A 114 -2.82 16.84 1.41
C ASN A 114 -2.26 17.90 0.45
N GLY A 115 -3.02 18.36 -0.53
CA GLY A 115 -2.57 19.36 -1.50
C GLY A 115 -1.54 18.84 -2.51
N PHE A 116 -1.42 17.52 -2.67
CA PHE A 116 -0.44 16.91 -3.56
C PHE A 116 -0.79 17.19 -5.03
N VAL A 117 0.20 17.67 -5.79
CA VAL A 117 0.08 17.93 -7.22
C VAL A 117 1.13 17.13 -7.98
N ILE A 118 0.71 16.41 -9.01
CA ILE A 118 1.61 15.79 -9.99
C ILE A 118 1.20 16.21 -11.40
N GLU A 119 2.16 16.75 -12.16
CA GLU A 119 1.86 17.31 -13.46
C GLU A 119 2.96 17.18 -14.53
N ASN A 120 2.52 17.04 -15.79
CA ASN A 120 3.34 17.11 -17.00
C ASN A 120 4.50 16.11 -17.05
N LEU A 121 4.25 14.84 -16.73
CA LEU A 121 5.25 13.75 -16.79
C LEU A 121 4.60 12.39 -17.09
N ALA A 122 5.41 11.39 -17.41
CA ALA A 122 4.97 10.01 -17.57
C ALA A 122 5.52 9.09 -16.48
N VAL A 123 4.76 8.05 -16.13
CA VAL A 123 5.18 6.91 -15.31
C VAL A 123 5.00 5.64 -16.15
N GLU A 124 6.10 4.92 -16.37
CA GLU A 124 6.14 3.75 -17.25
C GLU A 124 6.57 2.48 -16.51
N ASP A 125 5.94 1.35 -16.87
CA ASP A 125 6.39 -0.01 -16.59
C ASP A 125 6.58 -0.35 -15.10
N THR A 126 5.69 0.13 -14.24
CA THR A 126 5.70 -0.20 -12.81
C THR A 126 5.33 -1.65 -12.59
N ALA A 127 5.93 -2.27 -11.57
CA ALA A 127 5.63 -3.65 -11.23
C ALA A 127 4.15 -3.81 -10.81
N GLY A 128 3.61 -2.88 -10.02
CA GLY A 128 2.22 -2.76 -9.59
C GLY A 128 1.65 -1.41 -10.04
N ASN A 129 0.94 -0.67 -9.20
CA ASN A 129 0.22 0.54 -9.63
C ASN A 129 1.18 1.65 -10.05
N ALA A 130 0.78 2.48 -11.02
CA ALA A 130 1.66 3.54 -11.48
C ALA A 130 1.73 4.69 -10.46
N ILE A 131 0.60 5.32 -10.11
CA ILE A 131 0.55 6.41 -9.14
C ILE A 131 -0.62 6.23 -8.18
N LYS A 132 -0.32 6.01 -6.90
CA LYS A 132 -1.31 5.85 -5.83
C LYS A 132 -1.31 7.05 -4.88
N VAL A 133 -2.47 7.64 -4.65
CA VAL A 133 -2.65 8.67 -3.62
C VAL A 133 -3.67 8.19 -2.61
N LEU A 134 -3.29 8.11 -1.34
CA LEU A 134 -4.10 7.49 -0.28
C LEU A 134 -4.45 8.52 0.79
N GLY A 135 -5.75 8.71 1.04
CA GLY A 135 -6.22 9.44 2.22
C GLY A 135 -6.04 10.95 2.19
N ALA A 136 -5.74 11.54 1.03
CA ALA A 136 -5.38 12.96 0.90
C ALA A 136 -6.57 13.83 0.46
N ASP A 137 -6.56 15.10 0.89
CA ASP A 137 -7.47 16.16 0.43
C ASP A 137 -6.76 17.10 -0.55
N GLY A 138 -7.44 17.54 -1.61
CA GLY A 138 -6.93 18.53 -2.57
C GLY A 138 -5.89 17.95 -3.53
N VAL A 139 -6.19 16.81 -4.15
CA VAL A 139 -5.25 16.07 -5.02
C VAL A 139 -5.43 16.47 -6.48
N ILE A 140 -4.33 16.76 -7.19
CA ILE A 140 -4.36 17.14 -8.60
C ILE A 140 -3.42 16.25 -9.43
N PHE A 141 -3.98 15.62 -10.46
CA PHE A 141 -3.26 15.02 -11.58
C PHE A 141 -3.52 15.85 -12.83
N ARG A 142 -2.45 16.37 -13.47
CA ARG A 142 -2.59 17.21 -14.68
C ARG A 142 -1.57 16.86 -15.75
N GLY A 143 -2.01 16.50 -16.96
CA GLY A 143 -1.06 16.24 -18.05
C GLY A 143 -0.14 15.04 -17.76
N VAL A 144 -0.63 14.08 -16.98
CA VAL A 144 0.14 12.89 -16.55
C VAL A 144 -0.19 11.72 -17.48
N ARG A 145 0.84 10.98 -17.91
CA ARG A 145 0.68 9.70 -18.60
C ARG A 145 1.10 8.54 -17.70
N THR A 146 0.28 7.49 -17.62
CA THR A 146 0.69 6.21 -17.04
C THR A 146 0.59 5.13 -18.10
N GLU A 147 1.63 4.32 -18.28
CA GLU A 147 1.65 3.32 -19.36
C GLU A 147 2.47 2.08 -19.01
N TRP A 148 1.92 0.91 -19.33
CA TRP A 148 2.70 -0.31 -19.49
C TRP A 148 3.03 -0.50 -20.97
N THR A 149 4.28 -0.23 -21.32
CA THR A 149 4.73 -0.07 -22.72
C THR A 149 4.74 -1.38 -23.49
N GLY A 150 4.68 -2.52 -22.78
CA GLY A 150 4.49 -3.85 -23.36
C GLY A 150 3.07 -4.12 -23.89
N GLY A 151 2.12 -3.20 -23.69
CA GLY A 151 0.72 -3.37 -24.05
C GLY A 151 -0.06 -4.21 -23.02
N PRO A 152 -1.31 -4.60 -23.34
CA PRO A 152 -2.20 -5.32 -22.42
C PRO A 152 -1.65 -6.68 -21.99
N LEU A 153 -1.22 -6.79 -20.73
CA LEU A 153 -0.70 -8.03 -20.14
C LEU A 153 -1.26 -8.21 -18.73
N ASP A 154 -1.58 -9.45 -18.36
CA ASP A 154 -2.06 -9.82 -17.02
C ASP A 154 -0.99 -9.65 -15.91
N THR A 155 0.25 -9.39 -16.31
CA THR A 155 1.39 -9.07 -15.46
C THR A 155 1.57 -7.57 -15.23
N ASN A 156 0.81 -6.71 -15.90
CA ASN A 156 0.87 -5.27 -15.67
C ASN A 156 0.33 -4.92 -14.27
N GLY A 157 0.60 -3.69 -13.84
CA GLY A 157 0.00 -3.14 -12.64
C GLY A 157 -1.51 -2.98 -12.77
N ALA A 158 -2.20 -3.01 -11.63
CA ALA A 158 -3.66 -2.92 -11.60
C ALA A 158 -4.13 -1.52 -12.04
N TYR A 159 -3.63 -0.48 -11.39
CA TYR A 159 -4.16 0.88 -11.58
C TYR A 159 -3.12 1.86 -12.12
N GLY A 160 -3.48 2.65 -13.13
CA GLY A 160 -2.67 3.74 -13.65
C GLY A 160 -2.68 4.95 -12.70
N ILE A 161 -3.73 5.76 -12.78
CA ILE A 161 -3.98 6.88 -11.87
C ILE A 161 -4.93 6.40 -10.76
N TYR A 162 -4.48 6.42 -9.51
CA TYR A 162 -5.16 5.75 -8.39
C TYR A 162 -5.28 6.62 -7.12
N PRO A 163 -6.14 7.67 -7.11
CA PRO A 163 -6.65 8.24 -5.87
C PRO A 163 -7.61 7.29 -5.14
N VAL A 164 -7.38 7.08 -3.84
CA VAL A 164 -8.25 6.26 -2.99
C VAL A 164 -8.41 6.86 -1.61
N GLN A 165 -9.63 6.84 -1.06
CA GLN A 165 -9.95 7.49 0.21
C GLN A 165 -9.62 8.99 0.22
N CYS A 166 -9.70 9.64 -0.95
CA CYS A 166 -9.32 11.03 -1.12
C CYS A 166 -10.54 11.96 -1.11
N LYS A 167 -10.29 13.26 -0.92
CA LYS A 167 -11.28 14.33 -1.04
C LYS A 167 -10.79 15.40 -2.00
N ASN A 168 -11.73 16.03 -2.72
CA ASN A 168 -11.46 17.13 -3.64
C ASN A 168 -10.37 16.76 -4.67
N VAL A 169 -10.70 15.80 -5.54
CA VAL A 169 -9.76 15.23 -6.52
C VAL A 169 -10.02 15.80 -7.91
N LEU A 170 -8.98 16.32 -8.55
CA LEU A 170 -8.98 16.72 -9.95
C LEU A 170 -8.04 15.84 -10.76
N ILE A 171 -8.57 15.14 -11.75
CA ILE A 171 -7.82 14.44 -12.80
C ILE A 171 -8.16 15.13 -14.12
N GLU A 172 -7.18 15.79 -14.72
CA GLU A 172 -7.40 16.48 -15.99
C GLU A 172 -6.26 16.30 -17.00
N ASP A 173 -6.63 16.24 -18.27
CA ASP A 173 -5.67 16.19 -19.39
C ASP A 173 -4.70 14.99 -19.26
N CYS A 174 -5.14 13.89 -18.64
CA CYS A 174 -4.32 12.72 -18.34
C CYS A 174 -4.48 11.59 -19.37
N VAL A 175 -3.51 10.69 -19.42
CA VAL A 175 -3.53 9.51 -20.31
C VAL A 175 -3.20 8.26 -19.49
N ALA A 176 -4.01 7.21 -19.61
CA ALA A 176 -3.74 5.93 -18.95
C ALA A 176 -3.87 4.75 -19.92
N ILE A 177 -2.80 3.96 -20.04
CA ILE A 177 -2.67 2.94 -21.07
C ILE A 177 -2.25 1.59 -20.48
N ALA A 178 -2.97 0.53 -20.86
CA ALA A 178 -2.60 -0.87 -20.60
C ALA A 178 -2.56 -1.31 -19.12
N ALA A 179 -3.35 -0.69 -18.24
CA ALA A 179 -3.55 -1.15 -16.87
C ALA A 179 -4.32 -2.49 -16.83
N ALA A 180 -3.85 -3.43 -16.01
CA ALA A 180 -4.49 -4.74 -15.84
C ALA A 180 -5.77 -4.72 -15.02
N ASP A 181 -6.11 -3.57 -14.44
CA ASP A 181 -7.41 -3.30 -13.84
C ASP A 181 -7.99 -2.02 -14.47
N ALA A 182 -7.85 -0.86 -13.84
CA ALA A 182 -8.35 0.40 -14.37
C ALA A 182 -7.23 1.38 -14.77
N GLY A 183 -7.38 2.00 -15.95
CA GLY A 183 -6.48 3.05 -16.40
C GLY A 183 -6.53 4.26 -15.47
N ILE A 184 -7.74 4.82 -15.30
CA ILE A 184 -8.02 5.86 -14.31
C ILE A 184 -9.00 5.26 -13.30
N TYR A 185 -8.56 5.08 -12.06
CA TYR A 185 -9.36 4.53 -10.98
C TYR A 185 -9.56 5.56 -9.89
N VAL A 186 -10.80 5.73 -9.44
CA VAL A 186 -11.13 6.54 -8.27
C VAL A 186 -11.92 5.69 -7.29
N GLY A 187 -11.35 5.41 -6.13
CA GLY A 187 -11.98 4.55 -5.12
C GLY A 187 -12.28 5.24 -3.82
N GLN A 188 -13.43 4.96 -3.21
CA GLN A 188 -13.76 5.35 -1.84
C GLN A 188 -13.56 6.86 -1.56
N SER A 189 -13.77 7.71 -2.57
CA SER A 189 -13.41 9.13 -2.53
C SER A 189 -14.64 10.03 -2.53
N GLN A 190 -14.44 11.33 -2.31
CA GLN A 190 -15.51 12.32 -2.29
C GLN A 190 -15.14 13.60 -3.04
N ASN A 191 -16.09 14.14 -3.82
CA ASN A 191 -15.93 15.33 -4.66
C ASN A 191 -14.80 15.14 -5.66
N VAL A 192 -15.13 14.53 -6.80
CA VAL A 192 -14.15 14.11 -7.81
C VAL A 192 -14.51 14.67 -9.17
N ILE A 193 -13.51 15.17 -9.90
CA ILE A 193 -13.65 15.55 -11.30
C ILE A 193 -12.61 14.79 -12.13
N VAL A 194 -13.07 14.02 -13.12
CA VAL A 194 -12.24 13.38 -14.15
C VAL A 194 -12.61 13.97 -15.50
N ARG A 195 -11.68 14.72 -16.13
CA ARG A 195 -11.98 15.41 -17.39
C ARG A 195 -10.88 15.42 -18.42
N ARG A 196 -11.26 15.59 -19.69
CA ARG A 196 -10.34 15.76 -20.84
C ARG A 196 -9.22 14.71 -20.88
N SER A 197 -9.49 13.52 -20.37
CA SER A 197 -8.49 12.46 -20.21
C SER A 197 -8.76 11.32 -21.19
N ARG A 198 -7.72 10.53 -21.49
CA ARG A 198 -7.78 9.39 -22.39
C ARG A 198 -7.41 8.11 -21.64
N ALA A 199 -8.31 7.14 -21.62
CA ALA A 199 -8.04 5.81 -21.11
C ALA A 199 -8.13 4.79 -22.25
N ALA A 200 -7.03 4.10 -22.55
CA ALA A 200 -6.98 3.16 -23.66
C ALA A 200 -6.31 1.84 -23.34
N LEU A 201 -6.79 0.75 -23.96
CA LEU A 201 -6.17 -0.58 -23.84
C LEU A 201 -6.11 -1.14 -22.40
N ASN A 202 -6.93 -0.62 -21.49
CA ASN A 202 -7.03 -1.12 -20.11
C ASN A 202 -8.10 -2.21 -19.99
N VAL A 203 -8.22 -2.86 -18.83
CA VAL A 203 -9.44 -3.65 -18.57
C VAL A 203 -10.62 -2.69 -18.39
N ALA A 204 -10.61 -1.85 -17.36
CA ALA A 204 -11.51 -0.71 -17.24
C ALA A 204 -10.81 0.56 -17.73
N GLY A 205 -11.44 1.33 -18.61
CA GLY A 205 -10.89 2.63 -19.01
C GLY A 205 -10.87 3.60 -17.84
N ILE A 206 -12.07 3.99 -17.39
CA ILE A 206 -12.27 4.85 -16.22
C ILE A 206 -13.20 4.12 -15.25
N GLU A 207 -12.79 4.01 -13.99
CA GLU A 207 -13.57 3.38 -12.93
C GLU A 207 -13.81 4.35 -11.77
N ILE A 208 -15.07 4.50 -11.40
CA ILE A 208 -15.53 5.24 -10.21
C ILE A 208 -16.11 4.22 -9.24
N GLU A 209 -15.33 3.87 -8.21
CA GLU A 209 -15.65 2.84 -7.24
C GLU A 209 -16.03 3.45 -5.88
N ASN A 210 -17.19 3.11 -5.32
CA ASN A 210 -17.59 3.49 -3.96
C ASN A 210 -17.40 4.99 -3.68
N THR A 211 -17.69 5.86 -4.65
CA THR A 211 -17.30 7.27 -4.63
C THR A 211 -18.54 8.17 -4.60
N LEU A 212 -18.48 9.23 -3.78
CA LEU A 212 -19.57 10.19 -3.61
C LEU A 212 -19.28 11.50 -4.35
N ASN A 213 -20.25 11.99 -5.12
CA ASN A 213 -20.17 13.25 -5.88
C ASN A 213 -19.02 13.23 -6.90
N ALA A 214 -19.27 12.68 -8.08
CA ALA A 214 -18.26 12.60 -9.14
C ALA A 214 -18.76 13.12 -10.48
N ASP A 215 -17.95 13.93 -11.16
CA ASP A 215 -18.16 14.34 -12.54
C ASP A 215 -17.10 13.69 -13.46
N VAL A 216 -17.54 12.91 -14.43
CA VAL A 216 -16.69 12.25 -15.45
C VAL A 216 -17.08 12.76 -16.83
N TYR A 217 -16.30 13.67 -17.40
CA TYR A 217 -16.68 14.33 -18.65
C TYR A 217 -15.57 14.71 -19.63
N GLU A 218 -15.93 14.87 -20.91
CA GLU A 218 -14.98 15.20 -21.99
C GLU A 218 -13.83 14.19 -22.11
N ASN A 219 -14.01 12.95 -21.63
CA ASN A 219 -13.00 11.92 -21.71
C ASN A 219 -13.16 11.05 -22.96
N ILE A 220 -12.08 10.35 -23.31
CA ILE A 220 -12.05 9.31 -24.34
C ILE A 220 -11.71 7.98 -23.66
N ALA A 221 -12.67 7.08 -23.58
CA ALA A 221 -12.48 5.70 -23.15
C ALA A 221 -12.58 4.79 -24.39
N GLU A 222 -11.42 4.35 -24.89
CA GLU A 222 -11.35 3.60 -26.16
C GLU A 222 -10.50 2.33 -26.08
N ASP A 223 -10.89 1.31 -26.84
CA ASP A 223 -10.13 0.06 -26.95
C ASP A 223 -9.83 -0.62 -25.59
N ASN A 224 -10.63 -0.38 -24.55
CA ASN A 224 -10.54 -1.08 -23.27
C ASN A 224 -11.34 -2.41 -23.31
N THR A 225 -11.37 -3.18 -22.22
CA THR A 225 -12.37 -4.28 -22.08
C THR A 225 -13.76 -3.70 -21.78
N GLY A 226 -13.80 -2.77 -20.83
CA GLY A 226 -14.93 -1.94 -20.44
C GLY A 226 -14.54 -0.47 -20.51
N GLY A 227 -15.39 0.39 -21.07
CA GLY A 227 -15.07 1.81 -21.25
C GLY A 227 -15.09 2.62 -19.96
N ILE A 228 -16.29 2.90 -19.43
CA ILE A 228 -16.48 3.59 -18.15
C ILE A 228 -17.29 2.71 -17.21
N LEU A 229 -16.80 2.50 -15.99
CA LEU A 229 -17.44 1.69 -14.97
C LEU A 229 -17.75 2.55 -13.73
N VAL A 230 -18.98 2.45 -13.21
CA VAL A 230 -19.43 3.13 -12.00
C VAL A 230 -19.94 2.06 -11.05
N PHE A 231 -19.11 1.67 -10.09
CA PHE A 231 -19.29 0.46 -9.27
C PHE A 231 -19.32 0.77 -7.79
N ASP A 232 -20.09 -0.02 -7.04
CA ASP A 232 -19.89 -0.19 -5.61
C ASP A 232 -19.60 -1.66 -5.29
N LEU A 233 -18.61 -1.92 -4.43
CA LEU A 233 -18.21 -3.24 -3.96
C LEU A 233 -18.34 -3.37 -2.43
N PRO A 234 -18.70 -4.56 -1.93
CA PRO A 234 -18.88 -4.79 -0.48
C PRO A 234 -17.54 -4.86 0.27
N GLY A 235 -17.58 -4.63 1.59
CA GLY A 235 -16.42 -4.86 2.48
C GLY A 235 -15.38 -3.74 2.51
N LEU A 236 -15.73 -2.56 1.98
CA LEU A 236 -14.86 -1.38 1.91
C LEU A 236 -15.15 -0.38 3.03
N GLN A 237 -14.33 0.67 3.17
CA GLN A 237 -14.52 1.69 4.22
C GLN A 237 -15.68 2.62 3.87
N LEU A 238 -15.70 3.12 2.63
CA LEU A 238 -16.87 3.81 2.09
C LEU A 238 -17.77 2.77 1.43
N LYS A 239 -18.94 2.52 2.04
CA LYS A 239 -19.80 1.37 1.71
C LYS A 239 -20.50 1.50 0.38
N ASN A 240 -21.09 2.65 0.14
CA ASN A 240 -21.90 2.94 -1.04
C ASN A 240 -21.46 4.29 -1.61
N GLY A 241 -21.32 4.34 -2.92
CA GLY A 241 -21.11 5.55 -3.70
C GLY A 241 -22.44 6.19 -4.09
N GLY A 242 -22.33 7.23 -4.90
CA GLY A 242 -23.48 7.84 -5.54
C GLY A 242 -23.26 9.28 -5.93
N ASP A 243 -24.26 9.85 -6.58
CA ASP A 243 -24.25 11.21 -7.11
C ASP A 243 -23.17 11.36 -8.19
N VAL A 244 -23.19 10.44 -9.15
CA VAL A 244 -22.19 10.34 -10.22
C VAL A 244 -22.80 10.82 -11.53
N ARG A 245 -22.11 11.73 -12.22
CA ARG A 245 -22.48 12.26 -13.53
C ARG A 245 -21.46 11.87 -14.58
N VAL A 246 -21.88 11.16 -15.61
CA VAL A 246 -21.05 10.71 -16.73
C VAL A 246 -21.54 11.39 -18.00
N PHE A 247 -20.81 12.37 -18.53
CA PHE A 247 -21.32 13.17 -19.65
C PHE A 247 -20.31 13.69 -20.66
N ASN A 248 -20.73 13.95 -21.89
CA ASN A 248 -19.85 14.45 -22.96
C ASN A 248 -18.60 13.58 -23.21
N ASN A 249 -18.66 12.28 -22.94
CA ASN A 249 -17.55 11.36 -23.18
C ASN A 249 -17.67 10.66 -24.54
N LYS A 250 -16.53 10.17 -25.04
CA LYS A 250 -16.46 9.20 -26.14
C LYS A 250 -16.12 7.83 -25.56
N ILE A 251 -17.06 6.90 -25.63
CA ILE A 251 -16.96 5.54 -25.10
C ILE A 251 -17.04 4.56 -26.27
N ILE A 252 -15.89 4.31 -26.90
CA ILE A 252 -15.84 3.73 -28.25
C ILE A 252 -14.95 2.51 -28.35
N ASN A 253 -15.33 1.51 -29.13
CA ASN A 253 -14.50 0.34 -29.44
C ASN A 253 -13.95 -0.41 -28.21
N ASN A 254 -14.61 -0.40 -27.05
CA ASN A 254 -14.10 -1.08 -25.86
C ASN A 254 -14.26 -2.60 -25.97
N ASN A 255 -13.40 -3.21 -26.76
CA ASN A 255 -13.47 -4.58 -27.29
C ASN A 255 -12.23 -5.43 -26.98
N THR A 256 -11.25 -4.88 -26.27
CA THR A 256 -10.04 -5.61 -25.90
C THR A 256 -10.39 -6.79 -24.99
N ASP A 257 -9.74 -7.93 -25.19
CA ASP A 257 -9.95 -9.10 -24.36
C ASP A 257 -9.61 -8.78 -22.90
N ASN A 258 -10.39 -9.31 -21.96
CA ASN A 258 -10.15 -9.06 -20.54
C ASN A 258 -8.87 -9.77 -20.10
N PHE A 259 -7.87 -8.98 -19.73
CA PHE A 259 -6.55 -9.42 -19.29
C PHE A 259 -6.33 -9.20 -17.79
N ALA A 260 -7.40 -9.00 -17.02
CA ALA A 260 -7.27 -8.83 -15.59
C ALA A 260 -6.66 -10.08 -14.92
N PRO A 261 -5.87 -9.92 -13.87
CA PRO A 261 -5.35 -11.05 -13.13
C PRO A 261 -6.50 -11.93 -12.61
N LYS A 262 -6.33 -13.26 -12.70
CA LYS A 262 -7.36 -14.21 -12.26
C LYS A 262 -7.77 -13.93 -10.81
N GLY A 263 -9.08 -13.80 -10.59
CA GLY A 263 -9.66 -13.56 -9.26
C GLY A 263 -10.00 -12.09 -8.99
N ALA A 264 -9.45 -11.14 -9.74
CA ALA A 264 -9.85 -9.73 -9.67
C ALA A 264 -11.34 -9.57 -10.06
N MET A 265 -12.05 -8.63 -9.40
CA MET A 265 -13.46 -8.38 -9.70
C MET A 265 -13.62 -7.96 -11.16
N VAL A 266 -12.83 -6.98 -11.62
CA VAL A 266 -12.90 -6.45 -12.99
C VAL A 266 -12.70 -7.54 -14.06
N GLY A 267 -12.10 -8.67 -13.70
CA GLY A 267 -11.99 -9.86 -14.55
C GLY A 267 -13.33 -10.45 -14.98
N GLU A 268 -14.43 -10.11 -14.30
CA GLU A 268 -15.79 -10.50 -14.68
C GLU A 268 -16.42 -9.56 -15.71
N VAL A 269 -15.85 -8.38 -15.94
CA VAL A 269 -16.34 -7.43 -16.96
C VAL A 269 -16.24 -8.08 -18.35
N PRO A 270 -17.35 -8.24 -19.07
CA PRO A 270 -17.32 -8.80 -20.41
C PRO A 270 -16.62 -7.84 -21.39
N PRO A 271 -15.66 -8.31 -22.21
CA PRO A 271 -15.15 -7.53 -23.34
C PRO A 271 -16.30 -7.02 -24.22
N GLY A 272 -16.20 -5.79 -24.72
CA GLY A 272 -17.27 -5.19 -25.51
C GLY A 272 -18.23 -4.34 -24.69
N THR A 273 -17.89 -3.97 -23.46
CA THR A 273 -18.76 -3.18 -22.58
C THR A 273 -18.46 -1.68 -22.77
N GLY A 274 -19.44 -0.89 -23.18
CA GLY A 274 -19.28 0.58 -23.23
C GLY A 274 -19.27 1.18 -21.83
N LEU A 275 -20.46 1.30 -21.24
CA LEU A 275 -20.70 1.77 -19.88
C LEU A 275 -21.23 0.62 -19.02
N MET A 276 -20.78 0.52 -17.77
CA MET A 276 -21.41 -0.34 -16.77
C MET A 276 -21.68 0.41 -15.47
N ILE A 277 -22.90 0.27 -14.95
CA ILE A 277 -23.30 0.76 -13.63
C ILE A 277 -23.63 -0.46 -12.78
N MET A 278 -22.93 -0.62 -11.66
CA MET A 278 -23.14 -1.74 -10.75
C MET A 278 -23.31 -1.27 -9.31
N ALA A 279 -24.48 -1.54 -8.73
CA ALA A 279 -24.81 -1.24 -7.33
C ALA A 279 -24.75 0.25 -6.90
N THR A 280 -24.21 1.16 -7.71
CA THR A 280 -24.13 2.58 -7.35
C THR A 280 -25.47 3.30 -7.54
N ASP A 281 -25.83 4.09 -6.53
CA ASP A 281 -27.04 4.91 -6.52
C ASP A 281 -26.85 6.26 -7.22
N ARG A 282 -27.95 6.81 -7.76
CA ARG A 282 -28.02 8.16 -8.31
C ARG A 282 -26.90 8.42 -9.32
N VAL A 283 -26.99 7.73 -10.45
CA VAL A 283 -26.09 7.91 -11.59
C VAL A 283 -26.84 8.56 -12.75
N GLU A 284 -26.31 9.69 -13.24
CA GLU A 284 -26.84 10.42 -14.39
C GLU A 284 -25.86 10.33 -15.56
N VAL A 285 -26.32 9.82 -16.69
CA VAL A 285 -25.51 9.55 -17.89
C VAL A 285 -26.09 10.33 -19.05
N PHE A 286 -25.34 11.29 -19.59
CA PHE A 286 -25.90 12.15 -20.64
C PHE A 286 -24.93 12.70 -21.67
N ASP A 287 -25.43 12.98 -22.87
CA ASP A 287 -24.67 13.58 -23.97
C ASP A 287 -23.36 12.83 -24.32
N ASN A 288 -23.30 11.51 -24.09
CA ASN A 288 -22.14 10.68 -24.45
C ASN A 288 -22.28 10.07 -25.84
N GLN A 289 -21.15 9.84 -26.51
CA GLN A 289 -21.07 8.99 -27.70
C GLN A 289 -20.66 7.57 -27.28
N ILE A 290 -21.58 6.61 -27.39
CA ILE A 290 -21.38 5.23 -26.92
C ILE A 290 -21.50 4.29 -28.11
N HIS A 291 -20.37 4.04 -28.78
CA HIS A 291 -20.35 3.42 -30.09
C HIS A 291 -19.47 2.17 -30.19
N ASP A 292 -19.86 1.23 -31.06
CA ASP A 292 -19.00 0.14 -31.53
C ASP A 292 -18.48 -0.81 -30.40
N ASN A 293 -19.22 -0.91 -29.30
CA ASN A 293 -18.90 -1.83 -28.21
C ASN A 293 -19.58 -3.18 -28.45
N ASN A 294 -18.79 -4.26 -28.53
CA ASN A 294 -19.23 -5.57 -29.04
C ASN A 294 -20.34 -6.24 -28.21
N THR A 295 -20.40 -5.98 -26.90
CA THR A 295 -21.35 -6.60 -25.97
C THR A 295 -22.56 -5.73 -25.69
N ALA A 296 -22.39 -4.47 -25.28
CA ALA A 296 -23.50 -3.55 -25.04
C ALA A 296 -22.99 -2.11 -24.96
N GLY A 297 -23.89 -1.15 -25.21
CA GLY A 297 -23.61 0.27 -24.97
C GLY A 297 -23.63 0.60 -23.48
N GLY A 298 -24.69 0.19 -22.77
CA GLY A 298 -24.85 0.36 -21.32
C GLY A 298 -25.34 -0.92 -20.65
N ILE A 299 -24.72 -1.28 -19.52
CA ILE A 299 -25.11 -2.41 -18.67
C ILE A 299 -25.40 -1.88 -17.26
N ILE A 300 -26.63 -2.03 -16.78
CA ILE A 300 -27.05 -1.63 -15.43
C ILE A 300 -27.39 -2.90 -14.66
N VAL A 301 -26.64 -3.19 -13.60
CA VAL A 301 -26.75 -4.46 -12.88
C VAL A 301 -26.63 -4.28 -11.37
N SER A 302 -27.31 -5.12 -10.61
CA SER A 302 -27.01 -5.33 -9.20
C SER A 302 -25.72 -6.13 -9.04
N PHE A 303 -25.03 -5.94 -7.92
CA PHE A 303 -23.89 -6.77 -7.53
C PHE A 303 -24.27 -8.25 -7.41
N ASN A 304 -25.54 -8.55 -7.13
CA ASN A 304 -26.07 -9.91 -7.08
C ASN A 304 -25.89 -10.67 -8.41
N PHE A 305 -25.72 -9.95 -9.53
CA PHE A 305 -25.37 -10.53 -10.83
C PHE A 305 -24.05 -11.31 -10.80
N THR A 306 -23.12 -10.94 -9.91
CA THR A 306 -21.83 -11.65 -9.74
C THR A 306 -21.98 -13.01 -9.06
N MET A 307 -23.14 -13.30 -8.45
CA MET A 307 -23.39 -14.48 -7.61
C MET A 307 -22.42 -14.62 -6.42
N ARG A 308 -21.72 -13.55 -6.05
CA ARG A 308 -20.85 -13.52 -4.88
C ARG A 308 -21.69 -13.22 -3.62
N PRO A 309 -21.40 -13.87 -2.49
CA PRO A 309 -22.10 -13.57 -1.25
C PRO A 309 -21.78 -12.15 -0.78
N VAL A 310 -22.81 -11.43 -0.33
CA VAL A 310 -22.68 -10.14 0.35
C VAL A 310 -22.71 -10.40 1.86
N GLN A 311 -21.62 -10.08 2.55
CA GLN A 311 -21.49 -10.24 4.00
C GLN A 311 -21.53 -8.91 4.77
N ASP A 312 -21.51 -7.78 4.03
CA ASP A 312 -21.49 -6.45 4.60
C ASP A 312 -22.94 -5.94 4.74
N PRO A 313 -23.47 -5.78 5.97
CA PRO A 313 -24.87 -5.38 6.18
C PRO A 313 -25.14 -3.92 5.83
N GLU A 314 -24.09 -3.11 5.67
CA GLU A 314 -24.21 -1.68 5.32
C GLU A 314 -24.08 -1.43 3.81
N TYR A 315 -23.73 -2.47 3.03
CA TYR A 315 -23.59 -2.40 1.59
C TYR A 315 -24.94 -2.59 0.89
N ASP A 316 -25.25 -1.71 -0.06
CA ASP A 316 -26.39 -1.83 -0.96
C ASP A 316 -25.94 -2.49 -2.28
N PRO A 317 -26.41 -3.71 -2.61
CA PRO A 317 -26.01 -4.38 -3.84
C PRO A 317 -26.84 -3.96 -5.06
N ILE A 318 -27.83 -3.07 -4.92
CA ILE A 318 -28.79 -2.74 -5.97
C ILE A 318 -28.55 -1.29 -6.41
N PRO A 319 -28.54 -0.99 -7.72
CA PRO A 319 -28.45 0.38 -8.18
C PRO A 319 -29.86 1.03 -8.17
N GLU A 320 -29.99 2.17 -7.48
CA GLU A 320 -31.21 2.97 -7.49
C GLU A 320 -31.04 4.33 -8.19
N GLY A 321 -32.10 4.80 -8.87
CA GLY A 321 -32.20 6.18 -9.36
C GLY A 321 -31.25 6.49 -10.51
N ILE A 322 -31.31 5.67 -11.55
CA ILE A 322 -30.41 5.73 -12.71
C ILE A 322 -31.09 6.50 -13.84
N PHE A 323 -30.45 7.55 -14.37
CA PHE A 323 -31.01 8.39 -15.43
C PHE A 323 -30.11 8.43 -16.67
N LEU A 324 -30.62 7.95 -17.80
CA LEU A 324 -29.92 7.98 -19.09
C LEU A 324 -30.67 8.94 -20.03
N HIS A 325 -30.01 9.98 -20.54
CA HIS A 325 -30.64 10.93 -21.46
C HIS A 325 -29.66 11.59 -22.43
N GLY A 326 -30.11 11.91 -23.65
CA GLY A 326 -29.30 12.65 -24.63
C GLY A 326 -28.05 11.93 -25.18
N ASN A 327 -27.85 10.64 -24.89
CA ASN A 327 -26.73 9.85 -25.37
C ASN A 327 -26.94 9.37 -26.83
N ASP A 328 -25.85 9.27 -27.57
CA ASP A 328 -25.80 8.71 -28.92
C ASP A 328 -25.30 7.26 -28.86
N PHE A 329 -26.22 6.30 -29.07
CA PHE A 329 -25.91 4.88 -29.13
C PHE A 329 -25.86 4.41 -30.58
N ALA A 330 -24.76 3.78 -30.98
CA ALA A 330 -24.62 3.27 -32.34
C ALA A 330 -23.74 2.01 -32.40
N ARG A 331 -24.21 1.00 -33.15
CA ARG A 331 -23.46 -0.22 -33.51
C ARG A 331 -22.93 -1.00 -32.30
N ASN A 332 -23.61 -0.93 -31.16
CA ASN A 332 -23.28 -1.76 -30.01
C ASN A 332 -23.88 -3.18 -30.14
N GLY A 333 -23.40 -4.10 -29.30
CA GLY A 333 -23.98 -5.43 -29.11
C GLY A 333 -23.87 -6.38 -30.31
N GLN A 334 -23.04 -6.05 -31.30
CA GLN A 334 -22.94 -6.81 -32.56
C GLN A 334 -22.24 -8.17 -32.40
N LYS A 335 -21.39 -8.33 -31.38
CA LYS A 335 -20.59 -9.53 -31.15
C LYS A 335 -20.43 -9.79 -29.64
N PRO A 336 -21.52 -10.08 -28.92
CA PRO A 336 -21.49 -10.16 -27.46
C PRO A 336 -20.53 -11.23 -26.96
N SER A 337 -19.90 -10.94 -25.82
CA SER A 337 -18.94 -11.82 -25.18
C SER A 337 -19.51 -13.22 -24.94
N ALA A 338 -18.69 -14.24 -25.19
CA ALA A 338 -19.05 -15.62 -24.91
C ALA A 338 -19.35 -15.87 -23.41
N LYS A 339 -18.84 -15.02 -22.50
CA LYS A 339 -19.18 -15.08 -21.07
C LYS A 339 -20.68 -14.90 -20.81
N LEU A 340 -21.39 -14.20 -21.69
CA LEU A 340 -22.83 -13.97 -21.61
C LEU A 340 -23.67 -14.96 -22.45
N ALA A 341 -23.05 -16.03 -22.95
CA ALA A 341 -23.77 -17.09 -23.68
C ALA A 341 -24.99 -17.66 -22.93
N PRO A 342 -24.98 -17.84 -21.59
CA PRO A 342 -26.16 -18.34 -20.87
C PRO A 342 -27.41 -17.47 -21.02
N ILE A 343 -27.25 -16.14 -21.14
CA ILE A 343 -28.38 -15.21 -21.31
C ILE A 343 -28.69 -14.91 -22.79
N ALA A 344 -27.79 -15.27 -23.72
CA ALA A 344 -27.98 -15.04 -25.15
C ALA A 344 -29.22 -15.75 -25.73
N ALA A 345 -29.64 -16.88 -25.14
CA ALA A 345 -30.87 -17.56 -25.52
C ALA A 345 -32.13 -16.69 -25.31
N ALA A 346 -32.09 -15.77 -24.34
CA ALA A 346 -33.19 -14.88 -24.01
C ALA A 346 -33.08 -13.51 -24.70
N VAL A 347 -31.87 -12.99 -24.81
CA VAL A 347 -31.60 -11.66 -25.37
C VAL A 347 -31.55 -11.70 -26.91
N GLY A 348 -30.85 -12.68 -27.48
CA GLY A 348 -30.60 -12.83 -28.92
C GLY A 348 -29.11 -12.98 -29.23
N ARG A 349 -28.78 -13.17 -30.52
CA ARG A 349 -27.38 -13.21 -31.01
C ARG A 349 -26.72 -11.82 -31.07
N THR A 350 -27.54 -10.79 -31.22
CA THR A 350 -27.15 -9.38 -31.12
C THR A 350 -27.77 -8.87 -29.82
N PHE A 351 -26.95 -8.22 -29.00
CA PHE A 351 -27.41 -7.63 -27.75
C PHE A 351 -27.91 -6.20 -27.98
N PRO A 352 -28.86 -5.72 -27.16
CA PRO A 352 -29.36 -4.36 -27.27
C PRO A 352 -28.31 -3.34 -26.79
N ASP A 353 -28.57 -2.07 -27.09
CA ASP A 353 -27.74 -0.95 -26.63
C ASP A 353 -27.73 -0.88 -25.10
N ILE A 354 -28.90 -1.03 -24.47
CA ILE A 354 -29.06 -0.95 -23.02
C ILE A 354 -29.54 -2.31 -22.47
N ILE A 355 -28.82 -2.82 -21.47
CA ILE A 355 -29.17 -4.01 -20.70
C ILE A 355 -29.36 -3.61 -19.24
N TRP A 356 -30.49 -3.98 -18.66
CA TRP A 356 -30.76 -3.85 -17.23
C TRP A 356 -31.09 -5.22 -16.63
N ASP A 357 -30.57 -5.54 -15.44
CA ASP A 357 -30.89 -6.82 -14.80
C ASP A 357 -32.32 -6.89 -14.23
N GLY A 358 -32.98 -5.74 -14.00
CA GLY A 358 -34.34 -5.67 -13.47
C GLY A 358 -34.45 -6.00 -11.99
N VAL A 359 -33.33 -6.02 -11.24
CA VAL A 359 -33.35 -6.22 -9.80
C VAL A 359 -33.80 -4.93 -9.12
N ALA A 360 -34.63 -5.07 -8.07
CA ALA A 360 -35.21 -3.95 -7.34
C ALA A 360 -35.06 -4.17 -5.85
N ASN A 361 -34.78 -3.10 -5.12
CA ASN A 361 -34.70 -3.13 -3.66
C ASN A 361 -36.10 -3.35 -3.04
N PRO A 362 -36.38 -4.50 -2.39
CA PRO A 362 -37.71 -4.79 -1.85
C PRO A 362 -38.17 -3.76 -0.82
N ALA A 363 -37.24 -3.12 -0.10
CA ALA A 363 -37.55 -2.10 0.90
C ALA A 363 -38.03 -0.77 0.28
N ARG A 364 -37.79 -0.56 -1.02
CA ARG A 364 -38.18 0.65 -1.76
C ARG A 364 -39.48 0.51 -2.55
N LEU A 365 -40.07 -0.68 -2.59
CA LEU A 365 -41.27 -0.92 -3.39
C LEU A 365 -42.51 -0.26 -2.77
N VAL A 366 -43.30 0.41 -3.61
CA VAL A 366 -44.63 0.93 -3.28
C VAL A 366 -45.67 0.19 -4.12
N ASP A 367 -46.63 -0.47 -3.48
CA ASP A 367 -47.61 -1.35 -4.14
C ASP A 367 -46.97 -2.42 -5.06
N GLY A 368 -45.81 -2.94 -4.66
CA GLY A 368 -45.05 -3.95 -5.40
C GLY A 368 -44.35 -3.40 -6.66
N LYS A 369 -44.25 -2.08 -6.82
CA LYS A 369 -43.58 -1.41 -7.94
C LYS A 369 -42.45 -0.52 -7.44
N ILE A 370 -41.43 -0.35 -8.29
CA ILE A 370 -40.33 0.57 -8.04
C ILE A 370 -40.84 2.01 -8.29
N PRO A 371 -40.78 2.91 -7.31
CA PRO A 371 -41.01 4.34 -7.55
C PRO A 371 -40.03 4.87 -8.59
N VAL A 372 -40.44 5.86 -9.39
CA VAL A 372 -39.64 6.34 -10.54
C VAL A 372 -38.28 6.87 -10.11
N GLU A 373 -38.21 7.52 -8.94
CA GLU A 373 -37.01 8.07 -8.34
C GLU A 373 -35.95 7.05 -7.93
N PHE A 374 -36.33 5.77 -7.79
CA PHE A 374 -35.43 4.66 -7.46
C PHE A 374 -35.20 3.72 -8.66
N GLY A 375 -35.89 3.95 -9.79
CA GLY A 375 -35.81 3.08 -10.96
C GLY A 375 -34.76 3.49 -11.97
N LEU A 376 -34.72 2.74 -13.07
CA LEU A 376 -34.07 3.13 -14.32
C LEU A 376 -35.02 4.00 -15.15
N VAL A 377 -34.58 5.21 -15.47
CA VAL A 377 -35.30 6.20 -16.28
C VAL A 377 -34.47 6.54 -17.52
N ILE A 378 -35.13 6.59 -18.68
CA ILE A 378 -34.50 6.72 -20.00
C ILE A 378 -35.22 7.82 -20.80
N ASP A 379 -34.49 8.86 -21.22
CA ASP A 379 -34.95 9.92 -22.14
C ASP A 379 -33.96 10.07 -23.31
N GLU A 380 -33.86 9.02 -24.11
CA GLU A 380 -32.83 8.90 -25.15
C GLU A 380 -33.36 9.25 -26.54
N PRO A 381 -32.60 10.01 -27.34
CA PRO A 381 -32.93 10.23 -28.74
C PRO A 381 -32.84 8.91 -29.51
N GLY A 382 -33.65 8.78 -30.58
CA GLY A 382 -33.54 7.63 -31.50
C GLY A 382 -34.07 6.30 -30.98
N ASN A 383 -34.60 6.24 -29.75
CA ASN A 383 -35.22 5.04 -29.16
C ASN A 383 -34.26 3.83 -29.17
N PRO A 384 -33.19 3.85 -28.35
CA PRO A 384 -32.17 2.80 -28.33
C PRO A 384 -32.78 1.43 -28.04
N SER A 385 -32.12 0.38 -28.52
CA SER A 385 -32.58 -0.98 -28.23
C SER A 385 -32.36 -1.31 -26.76
N PHE A 386 -33.31 -2.01 -26.14
CA PHE A 386 -33.35 -2.21 -24.69
C PHE A 386 -33.74 -3.65 -24.33
N VAL A 387 -33.19 -4.14 -23.22
CA VAL A 387 -33.71 -5.31 -22.51
C VAL A 387 -33.60 -5.16 -21.00
N ASN A 388 -34.69 -5.48 -20.31
CA ASN A 388 -34.71 -5.82 -18.90
C ASN A 388 -34.71 -7.35 -18.78
N LEU A 389 -33.69 -7.90 -18.14
CA LEU A 389 -33.50 -9.33 -17.96
C LEU A 389 -34.47 -9.92 -16.92
N VAL A 390 -35.05 -9.13 -16.01
CA VAL A 390 -35.91 -9.63 -14.93
C VAL A 390 -35.20 -10.78 -14.21
N MET A 391 -33.96 -10.54 -13.77
CA MET A 391 -33.03 -11.55 -13.27
C MET A 391 -33.64 -12.46 -12.18
N PRO A 392 -34.48 -11.97 -11.25
CA PRO A 392 -35.18 -12.85 -10.29
C PRO A 392 -36.01 -13.98 -10.95
N ASP A 393 -36.49 -13.80 -12.18
CA ASP A 393 -37.23 -14.80 -12.94
C ASP A 393 -36.35 -15.70 -13.81
N LEU A 394 -35.05 -15.38 -13.96
CA LEU A 394 -34.07 -16.14 -14.74
C LEU A 394 -33.62 -17.40 -13.98
N THR A 395 -34.51 -18.40 -13.91
CA THR A 395 -34.23 -19.70 -13.30
C THR A 395 -34.11 -20.80 -14.36
N PRO A 396 -33.30 -21.87 -14.15
CA PRO A 396 -33.24 -23.01 -15.07
C PRO A 396 -34.62 -23.60 -15.37
N THR A 397 -35.49 -23.67 -14.35
CA THR A 397 -36.89 -24.10 -14.50
C THR A 397 -37.67 -23.19 -15.43
N ASN A 398 -37.61 -21.86 -15.23
CA ASN A 398 -38.34 -20.92 -16.08
C ASN A 398 -37.79 -20.89 -17.52
N ILE A 399 -36.49 -21.09 -17.71
CA ILE A 399 -35.88 -21.22 -19.03
C ILE A 399 -36.38 -22.48 -19.74
N VAL A 400 -36.25 -23.65 -19.11
CA VAL A 400 -36.62 -24.95 -19.70
C VAL A 400 -38.14 -25.06 -19.95
N THR A 401 -38.95 -24.51 -19.06
CA THR A 401 -40.42 -24.48 -19.22
C THR A 401 -40.91 -23.36 -20.15
N GLY A 402 -39.99 -22.54 -20.67
CA GLY A 402 -40.32 -21.41 -21.53
C GLY A 402 -41.17 -20.34 -20.82
N LYS A 403 -41.14 -20.27 -19.49
CA LYS A 403 -41.82 -19.24 -18.67
C LYS A 403 -41.01 -17.96 -18.52
N TYR A 404 -39.69 -18.03 -18.68
CA TYR A 404 -38.84 -16.84 -18.62
C TYR A 404 -39.10 -15.92 -19.82
N ARG A 405 -39.32 -14.63 -19.54
CA ARG A 405 -39.70 -13.61 -20.52
C ARG A 405 -38.98 -12.29 -20.21
N PRO A 406 -37.80 -12.03 -20.81
CA PRO A 406 -37.18 -10.71 -20.68
C PRO A 406 -38.06 -9.64 -21.33
N LEU A 407 -38.07 -8.43 -20.76
CA LEU A 407 -38.88 -7.32 -21.25
C LEU A 407 -38.03 -6.47 -22.20
N LYS A 408 -38.47 -6.33 -23.46
CA LYS A 408 -37.74 -5.58 -24.50
C LYS A 408 -38.35 -4.22 -24.83
N ASP A 409 -39.47 -3.89 -24.19
CA ASP A 409 -40.14 -2.60 -24.38
C ASP A 409 -39.63 -1.60 -23.34
N LEU A 410 -39.01 -0.51 -23.81
CA LEU A 410 -38.46 0.53 -22.94
C LEU A 410 -39.52 1.53 -22.44
N LYS A 411 -40.77 1.48 -22.94
CA LYS A 411 -41.83 2.44 -22.57
C LYS A 411 -42.07 2.59 -21.07
N ALA A 412 -41.89 1.51 -20.31
CA ALA A 412 -42.05 1.54 -18.84
C ALA A 412 -40.95 2.36 -18.12
N HIS A 413 -39.87 2.67 -18.84
CA HIS A 413 -38.71 3.40 -18.35
C HIS A 413 -38.61 4.82 -18.92
N VAL A 414 -39.49 5.21 -19.85
CA VAL A 414 -39.48 6.56 -20.43
C VAL A 414 -39.96 7.58 -19.41
N GLY A 415 -39.14 8.59 -19.13
CA GLY A 415 -39.47 9.61 -18.15
C GLY A 415 -38.33 10.60 -17.95
N SER A 416 -38.36 11.31 -16.82
CA SER A 416 -37.31 12.26 -16.46
C SER A 416 -37.09 12.21 -14.95
N LEU A 417 -35.83 12.40 -14.54
CA LEU A 417 -35.44 12.59 -13.15
C LEU A 417 -34.80 13.98 -12.96
N PRO A 418 -34.81 14.53 -11.73
CA PRO A 418 -34.05 15.75 -11.44
C PRO A 418 -32.56 15.56 -11.73
N ALA A 419 -31.95 16.53 -12.42
CA ALA A 419 -30.53 16.52 -12.70
C ALA A 419 -29.72 16.53 -11.39
N ILE A 420 -28.63 15.77 -11.38
CA ILE A 420 -27.69 15.72 -10.26
C ILE A 420 -26.87 17.02 -10.26
N ALA A 421 -26.65 17.58 -9.08
CA ALA A 421 -25.89 18.81 -8.92
C ALA A 421 -24.43 18.63 -9.39
N ALA A 422 -23.86 19.68 -9.98
CA ALA A 422 -22.47 19.63 -10.40
C ALA A 422 -21.50 19.52 -9.23
N THR A 423 -20.52 18.63 -9.39
CA THR A 423 -19.47 18.45 -8.41
C THR A 423 -18.64 19.74 -8.32
N LYS A 424 -18.37 20.16 -7.08
CA LYS A 424 -17.51 21.31 -6.78
C LYS A 424 -16.33 20.83 -5.96
N LEU A 425 -15.14 21.21 -6.38
CA LEU A 425 -13.93 21.00 -5.60
C LEU A 425 -13.70 22.24 -4.74
N ASP A 426 -13.50 22.04 -3.44
CA ASP A 426 -13.06 23.12 -2.58
C ASP A 426 -11.60 23.48 -2.90
N ALA A 427 -11.26 24.77 -2.78
CA ALA A 427 -9.87 25.18 -2.95
C ALA A 427 -9.03 24.64 -1.77
N PHE A 428 -7.93 23.97 -2.08
CA PHE A 428 -6.98 23.58 -1.04
C PHE A 428 -6.16 24.79 -0.59
N PRO A 429 -6.04 25.07 0.73
CA PRO A 429 -5.42 26.30 1.22
C PRO A 429 -3.92 26.37 0.89
N ASP A 430 -3.44 27.58 0.63
CA ASP A 430 -2.01 27.91 0.48
C ASP A 430 -1.24 27.47 1.74
N PRO A 431 -0.06 26.84 1.60
CA PRO A 431 0.69 26.31 2.73
C PRO A 431 1.34 27.38 3.63
N ALA A 432 1.09 28.67 3.42
CA ALA A 432 1.67 29.80 4.15
C ALA A 432 2.01 29.50 5.63
N GLY A 433 3.31 29.38 5.91
CA GLY A 433 3.85 29.26 7.26
C GLY A 433 3.89 27.85 7.85
N LYS A 434 3.69 26.77 7.06
CA LYS A 434 3.83 25.40 7.55
C LYS A 434 5.27 24.89 7.46
N THR A 435 5.81 24.39 8.57
CA THR A 435 7.07 23.65 8.63
C THR A 435 6.82 22.16 8.39
N ASN A 436 7.74 21.45 7.74
CA ASN A 436 7.77 19.99 7.79
C ASN A 436 8.64 19.56 8.99
N LEU A 437 7.98 19.22 10.09
CA LEU A 437 8.67 18.82 11.33
C LEU A 437 9.62 17.64 11.11
N ALA A 438 9.24 16.67 10.28
CA ALA A 438 10.10 15.52 9.98
C ALA A 438 11.37 15.97 9.24
N ALA A 439 11.24 16.85 8.24
CA ALA A 439 12.40 17.41 7.53
C ALA A 439 13.34 18.17 8.49
N SER A 440 12.79 19.02 9.37
CA SER A 440 13.58 19.72 10.39
C SER A 440 14.33 18.77 11.32
N VAL A 441 13.66 17.68 11.74
CA VAL A 441 14.28 16.63 12.55
C VAL A 441 15.41 15.95 11.79
N TYR A 442 15.19 15.54 10.53
CA TYR A 442 16.22 14.87 9.73
C TYR A 442 17.45 15.75 9.46
N ARG A 443 17.27 17.06 9.25
CA ARG A 443 18.39 18.01 9.07
C ARG A 443 19.25 18.19 10.33
N SER A 444 18.70 17.90 11.51
CA SER A 444 19.43 18.01 12.79
C SER A 444 20.29 16.79 13.12
N LEU A 445 20.22 15.73 12.30
CA LEU A 445 20.93 14.48 12.58
C LEU A 445 22.40 14.55 12.20
N PRO A 446 23.29 13.80 12.88
CA PRO A 446 24.69 13.71 12.48
C PRO A 446 24.84 13.15 11.06
N ASP A 447 25.79 13.65 10.28
CA ASP A 447 26.06 13.09 8.95
C ASP A 447 26.71 11.69 9.01
N GLN A 448 27.45 11.40 10.09
CA GLN A 448 28.16 10.13 10.30
C GLN A 448 27.58 9.35 11.49
N LEU A 449 27.60 8.01 11.40
CA LEU A 449 27.09 7.12 12.43
C LEU A 449 27.87 7.26 13.75
N SER A 450 29.19 7.47 13.68
CA SER A 450 30.03 7.80 14.85
C SER A 450 29.49 8.98 15.67
N GLY A 451 28.82 9.94 15.03
CA GLY A 451 28.19 11.09 15.69
C GLY A 451 27.06 10.72 16.65
N TRP A 452 26.54 9.48 16.61
CA TRP A 452 25.57 8.99 17.59
C TRP A 452 26.21 8.54 18.89
N GLY A 453 27.51 8.22 18.94
CA GLY A 453 28.16 7.71 20.16
C GLY A 453 27.55 6.39 20.66
N LEU A 454 27.20 5.49 19.75
CA LEU A 454 26.66 4.16 20.07
C LEU A 454 27.75 3.13 20.38
N PHE A 455 28.97 3.38 19.90
CA PHE A 455 30.07 2.43 19.92
C PHE A 455 31.31 3.02 20.58
N ASP A 456 32.05 2.18 21.30
CA ASP A 456 33.36 2.53 21.84
C ASP A 456 34.47 2.13 20.84
N GLY A 457 35.50 2.96 20.71
CA GLY A 457 36.58 2.76 19.74
C GLY A 457 36.13 2.83 18.28
N GLU A 458 36.61 1.90 17.46
CA GLU A 458 36.30 1.82 16.03
C GLU A 458 34.85 1.34 15.82
N VAL A 459 34.05 2.15 15.11
CA VAL A 459 32.60 1.94 14.92
C VAL A 459 32.29 0.58 14.31
N ASN A 460 33.16 0.09 13.42
CA ASN A 460 32.99 -1.19 12.72
C ASN A 460 33.10 -2.43 13.63
N GLN A 461 33.70 -2.29 14.81
CA GLN A 461 33.78 -3.40 15.78
C GLN A 461 32.45 -3.61 16.50
N GLN A 462 31.49 -2.68 16.36
CA GLN A 462 30.16 -2.75 16.96
C GLN A 462 30.19 -2.98 18.48
N GLN A 463 31.27 -2.55 19.15
CA GLN A 463 31.40 -2.66 20.61
C GLN A 463 30.53 -1.59 21.27
N PRO A 464 29.50 -1.95 22.08
CA PRO A 464 28.62 -0.97 22.69
C PRO A 464 29.39 0.03 23.55
N ALA A 465 29.11 1.33 23.38
CA ALA A 465 29.59 2.34 24.31
C ALA A 465 28.95 2.18 25.70
N GLU A 466 29.53 2.84 26.72
CA GLU A 466 28.95 2.84 28.07
C GLU A 466 27.48 3.31 28.04
N GLY A 467 26.59 2.52 28.66
CA GLY A 467 25.16 2.81 28.70
C GLY A 467 24.36 2.37 27.46
N VAL A 468 25.01 1.78 26.46
CA VAL A 468 24.38 1.16 25.30
C VAL A 468 24.18 -0.35 25.55
N ILE A 469 22.96 -0.82 25.33
CA ILE A 469 22.51 -2.16 25.71
C ILE A 469 22.38 -3.01 24.43
N PRO A 470 23.22 -4.03 24.22
CA PRO A 470 22.99 -4.98 23.15
C PRO A 470 21.81 -5.92 23.50
N TYR A 471 21.04 -6.35 22.51
CA TYR A 471 19.88 -7.21 22.75
C TYR A 471 19.65 -8.27 21.68
N LEU A 472 18.95 -9.34 22.06
CA LEU A 472 18.54 -10.44 21.20
C LEU A 472 17.01 -10.51 21.07
N LEU A 473 16.54 -11.11 19.97
CA LEU A 473 15.14 -11.43 19.71
C LEU A 473 15.00 -12.93 19.50
N ASN A 474 13.93 -13.57 19.97
CA ASN A 474 13.64 -14.98 19.72
C ASN A 474 13.48 -15.25 18.22
N THR A 475 12.50 -14.60 17.59
CA THR A 475 12.29 -14.63 16.15
C THR A 475 12.66 -13.28 15.54
N GLN A 476 13.42 -13.31 14.45
CA GLN A 476 14.01 -12.11 13.84
C GLN A 476 13.35 -11.79 12.50
N LEU A 477 13.26 -10.49 12.20
CA LEU A 477 12.89 -10.03 10.86
C LEU A 477 13.87 -10.59 9.82
N PHE A 478 13.34 -11.29 8.83
CA PHE A 478 14.10 -11.73 7.68
C PHE A 478 14.45 -10.52 6.81
N SER A 479 15.70 -10.43 6.38
CA SER A 479 16.16 -9.38 5.48
C SER A 479 17.31 -9.92 4.65
N ASP A 480 16.99 -10.68 3.60
CA ASP A 480 17.94 -11.24 2.65
C ASP A 480 19.14 -11.95 3.29
N TYR A 481 18.88 -12.76 4.33
CA TYR A 481 19.89 -13.50 5.09
C TYR A 481 20.94 -12.63 5.82
N THR A 482 20.74 -11.32 5.97
CA THR A 482 21.66 -10.50 6.74
C THR A 482 21.69 -10.88 8.22
N SER A 483 22.89 -10.88 8.78
CA SER A 483 23.14 -10.82 10.21
C SER A 483 22.78 -9.43 10.75
N LYS A 484 22.43 -9.36 12.04
CA LYS A 484 21.89 -8.14 12.66
C LYS A 484 22.44 -7.92 14.06
N TYR A 485 23.23 -6.87 14.24
CA TYR A 485 23.61 -6.35 15.56
C TYR A 485 22.56 -5.36 16.02
N ARG A 486 22.16 -5.41 17.30
CA ARG A 486 21.07 -4.58 17.82
C ARG A 486 21.43 -3.95 19.14
N PHE A 487 21.15 -2.67 19.26
CA PHE A 487 21.51 -1.86 20.41
C PHE A 487 20.37 -0.95 20.82
N ILE A 488 20.24 -0.72 22.13
CA ILE A 488 19.34 0.27 22.72
C ILE A 488 20.20 1.23 23.52
N ARG A 489 20.08 2.54 23.27
CA ARG A 489 20.60 3.58 24.15
C ARG A 489 19.44 4.30 24.81
N LEU A 490 19.47 4.37 26.13
CA LEU A 490 18.51 5.15 26.92
C LEU A 490 19.15 6.46 27.40
N PRO A 491 18.38 7.54 27.58
CA PRO A 491 18.87 8.75 28.26
C PRO A 491 19.35 8.43 29.68
N GLU A 492 20.25 9.27 30.20
CA GLU A 492 20.82 9.06 31.54
C GLU A 492 19.71 9.01 32.61
N GLY A 493 19.78 8.00 33.49
CA GLY A 493 18.82 7.80 34.58
C GLY A 493 17.39 7.44 34.15
N LYS A 494 17.12 7.15 32.88
CA LYS A 494 15.81 6.73 32.38
C LYS A 494 15.73 5.21 32.16
N SER A 495 14.51 4.70 32.18
CA SER A 495 14.19 3.29 32.00
C SER A 495 13.07 3.13 30.98
N MET A 496 13.02 1.98 30.30
CA MET A 496 11.86 1.54 29.52
C MET A 496 10.75 1.08 30.47
N THR A 497 9.49 1.22 30.06
CA THR A 497 8.35 0.61 30.76
C THR A 497 7.96 -0.69 30.10
N TYR A 498 7.80 -1.74 30.91
CA TYR A 498 7.36 -3.04 30.43
C TYR A 498 5.91 -2.98 29.93
N GLN A 499 5.66 -3.62 28.79
CA GLN A 499 4.33 -3.79 28.20
C GLN A 499 4.11 -5.28 27.98
N GLN A 500 3.02 -5.84 28.53
CA GLN A 500 2.70 -7.26 28.37
C GLN A 500 2.41 -7.62 26.91
N THR A 501 1.78 -6.70 26.18
CA THR A 501 1.44 -6.84 24.75
C THR A 501 1.96 -5.63 23.99
N GLY A 502 2.50 -5.86 22.80
CA GLY A 502 3.12 -4.80 22.00
C GLY A 502 4.55 -4.51 22.42
N VAL A 503 5.09 -3.42 21.87
CA VAL A 503 6.47 -2.98 22.09
C VAL A 503 6.58 -2.27 23.44
N PHE A 504 7.72 -2.39 24.10
CA PHE A 504 7.99 -1.63 25.33
C PHE A 504 7.88 -0.11 25.10
N ASP A 505 7.51 0.62 26.14
CA ASP A 505 7.51 2.08 26.06
C ASP A 505 8.91 2.60 26.34
N PHE A 506 9.46 3.35 25.37
CA PHE A 506 10.76 3.97 25.51
C PHE A 506 10.62 5.47 25.85
N PRO A 507 11.50 6.00 26.71
CA PRO A 507 11.52 7.42 27.04
C PRO A 507 11.96 8.28 25.84
N VAL A 508 11.57 9.56 25.83
CA VAL A 508 12.13 10.56 24.91
C VAL A 508 13.65 10.60 25.05
N GLY A 509 14.35 10.61 23.91
CA GLY A 509 15.81 10.52 23.79
C GLY A 509 16.34 9.10 23.60
N ALA A 510 15.49 8.07 23.69
CA ALA A 510 15.88 6.70 23.41
C ALA A 510 16.26 6.50 21.94
N VAL A 511 17.23 5.62 21.70
CA VAL A 511 17.69 5.20 20.37
C VAL A 511 17.72 3.69 20.29
N ILE A 512 17.19 3.13 19.21
CA ILE A 512 17.26 1.71 18.84
C ILE A 512 18.06 1.66 17.54
N ALA A 513 19.20 0.97 17.55
CA ALA A 513 20.07 0.83 16.40
C ALA A 513 20.11 -0.62 15.93
N LYS A 514 20.10 -0.83 14.61
CA LYS A 514 20.21 -2.14 13.96
C LYS A 514 21.24 -2.06 12.84
N THR A 515 22.37 -2.76 12.97
CA THR A 515 23.37 -2.87 11.91
C THR A 515 23.19 -4.17 11.16
N PHE A 516 23.05 -4.09 9.83
CA PHE A 516 22.85 -5.20 8.92
C PHE A 516 24.17 -5.54 8.25
N SER A 517 24.54 -6.81 8.26
CA SER A 517 25.81 -7.28 7.71
C SER A 517 25.66 -8.59 6.95
N TYR A 518 26.57 -8.83 6.02
CA TYR A 518 26.75 -10.12 5.37
C TYR A 518 28.03 -10.79 5.86
N PRO A 519 27.96 -11.97 6.49
CA PRO A 519 29.16 -12.77 6.67
C PRO A 519 29.71 -13.16 5.29
N HIS A 520 31.04 -13.19 5.15
CA HIS A 520 31.64 -13.64 3.88
C HIS A 520 31.27 -15.10 3.57
N ASP A 521 31.15 -15.93 4.61
CA ASP A 521 30.67 -17.31 4.53
C ASP A 521 29.76 -17.60 5.75
N MET A 522 28.47 -17.84 5.51
CA MET A 522 27.49 -18.10 6.58
C MET A 522 27.82 -19.36 7.40
N ARG A 523 28.66 -20.27 6.90
CA ARG A 523 29.13 -21.45 7.62
C ARG A 523 30.30 -21.14 8.55
N LYS A 524 30.92 -19.97 8.37
CA LYS A 524 32.08 -19.47 9.13
C LYS A 524 31.88 -17.99 9.48
N PRO A 525 30.89 -17.65 10.32
CA PRO A 525 30.58 -16.25 10.65
C PRO A 525 31.78 -15.48 11.25
N ASP A 526 32.70 -16.18 11.93
CA ASP A 526 33.92 -15.58 12.49
C ASP A 526 35.00 -15.26 11.45
N ALA A 527 34.81 -15.63 10.17
CA ALA A 527 35.77 -15.36 9.09
C ALA A 527 35.71 -13.92 8.55
N GLY A 528 34.89 -13.06 9.18
CA GLY A 528 34.67 -11.68 8.79
C GLY A 528 33.35 -11.47 8.06
N GLU A 529 32.95 -10.21 8.02
CA GLU A 529 31.70 -9.75 7.45
C GLU A 529 31.86 -8.39 6.78
N ARG A 530 30.88 -8.04 5.95
CA ARG A 530 30.70 -6.70 5.41
C ARG A 530 29.46 -6.06 6.04
N LEU A 531 29.66 -4.96 6.75
CA LEU A 531 28.60 -4.08 7.23
C LEU A 531 28.02 -3.31 6.04
N MET A 532 26.68 -3.31 5.94
CA MET A 532 25.97 -2.73 4.81
C MET A 532 25.29 -1.42 5.20
N GLU A 533 24.46 -1.47 6.25
CA GLU A 533 23.71 -0.34 6.75
C GLU A 533 23.54 -0.41 8.27
N THR A 534 23.36 0.75 8.89
CA THR A 534 22.85 0.87 10.26
C THR A 534 21.58 1.70 10.26
N ARG A 535 20.45 1.08 10.64
CA ARG A 535 19.17 1.76 10.81
C ARG A 535 19.04 2.27 12.23
N ILE A 536 18.66 3.53 12.37
CA ILE A 536 18.46 4.22 13.65
C ILE A 536 16.99 4.58 13.78
N GLU A 537 16.34 4.08 14.82
CA GLU A 537 15.05 4.55 15.29
C GLU A 537 15.28 5.37 16.57
N PHE A 538 14.77 6.60 16.65
CA PHE A 538 14.95 7.45 17.82
C PHE A 538 13.68 8.17 18.25
N ARG A 539 13.51 8.33 19.57
CA ARG A 539 12.34 8.98 20.16
C ARG A 539 12.62 10.46 20.41
N ALA A 540 12.14 11.33 19.53
CA ALA A 540 12.10 12.77 19.79
C ALA A 540 10.87 13.15 20.64
N GLU A 541 10.78 14.40 21.09
CA GLU A 541 9.60 14.92 21.80
C GLU A 541 8.33 14.78 20.95
N SER A 542 8.45 14.98 19.64
CA SER A 542 7.32 14.93 18.70
C SER A 542 6.91 13.51 18.27
N GLY A 543 7.68 12.47 18.62
CA GLY A 543 7.42 11.11 18.16
C GLY A 543 8.68 10.33 17.81
N TRP A 544 8.49 9.15 17.22
CA TRP A 544 9.58 8.33 16.70
C TRP A 544 9.92 8.71 15.26
N TYR A 545 11.20 8.54 14.92
CA TYR A 545 11.71 8.71 13.57
C TYR A 545 12.68 7.58 13.24
N GLY A 546 12.71 7.16 11.97
CA GLY A 546 13.65 6.20 11.43
C GLY A 546 14.54 6.83 10.37
N VAL A 547 15.83 6.49 10.37
CA VAL A 547 16.80 6.84 9.33
C VAL A 547 17.81 5.71 9.11
N THR A 548 18.51 5.76 7.98
CA THR A 548 19.52 4.78 7.61
C THR A 548 20.87 5.44 7.39
N TYR A 549 21.93 4.81 7.87
CA TYR A 549 23.32 5.14 7.57
C TYR A 549 23.93 4.03 6.74
N ILE A 550 24.62 4.38 5.65
CA ILE A 550 25.23 3.42 4.72
C ILE A 550 26.73 3.33 5.00
N TRP A 551 27.22 2.12 5.25
CA TRP A 551 28.64 1.87 5.51
C TRP A 551 29.49 2.13 4.27
N ASN A 552 30.65 2.76 4.47
CA ASN A 552 31.61 2.99 3.40
C ASN A 552 32.36 1.70 3.01
N GLU A 553 32.99 1.72 1.83
CA GLU A 553 33.75 0.56 1.31
C GLU A 553 34.94 0.18 2.22
N ASP A 554 35.56 1.17 2.87
CA ASP A 554 36.67 0.98 3.80
C ASP A 554 36.25 0.39 5.15
N GLN A 555 34.93 0.25 5.39
CA GLN A 555 34.34 -0.29 6.63
C GLN A 555 34.82 0.46 7.88
N THR A 556 34.90 1.79 7.84
CA THR A 556 35.34 2.61 8.98
C THR A 556 34.18 3.34 9.67
N ASP A 557 33.19 3.79 8.90
CA ASP A 557 32.01 4.51 9.41
C ASP A 557 30.86 4.40 8.38
N ALA A 558 29.70 4.96 8.73
CA ALA A 558 28.53 4.99 7.87
C ALA A 558 27.93 6.40 7.75
N THR A 559 27.46 6.77 6.56
CA THR A 559 26.93 8.12 6.26
C THR A 559 25.40 8.11 6.13
N LEU A 560 24.74 9.14 6.66
CA LEU A 560 23.28 9.30 6.59
C LEU A 560 22.78 9.26 5.13
N SER A 561 21.81 8.39 4.86
CA SER A 561 21.10 8.34 3.57
C SER A 561 19.60 8.33 3.79
N LEU A 562 18.96 9.46 3.49
CA LEU A 562 17.50 9.57 3.51
C LEU A 562 16.88 8.86 2.31
N GLY A 563 17.50 8.94 1.13
CA GLY A 563 16.97 8.38 -0.12
C GLY A 563 17.07 6.86 -0.24
N GLY A 564 17.76 6.18 0.69
CA GLY A 564 18.09 4.76 0.58
C GLY A 564 19.30 4.52 -0.33
N ALA A 565 19.51 3.27 -0.72
CA ALA A 565 20.54 2.85 -1.68
C ALA A 565 20.27 1.42 -2.19
N ASP A 566 21.02 1.00 -3.19
CA ASP A 566 21.19 -0.39 -3.56
C ASP A 566 22.67 -0.73 -3.62
N GLN A 567 23.03 -1.95 -3.23
CA GLN A 567 24.40 -2.42 -3.24
C GLN A 567 24.47 -3.86 -3.74
N GLN A 568 25.37 -4.12 -4.68
CA GLN A 568 25.70 -5.49 -5.06
C GLN A 568 26.44 -6.20 -3.92
N VAL A 569 25.94 -7.39 -3.58
CA VAL A 569 26.50 -8.21 -2.51
C VAL A 569 26.69 -9.65 -2.99
N THR A 570 27.84 -10.18 -2.60
CA THR A 570 28.20 -11.59 -2.76
C THR A 570 28.47 -12.20 -1.39
N PHE A 571 27.87 -13.36 -1.10
CA PHE A 571 28.19 -14.15 0.10
C PHE A 571 28.10 -15.66 -0.19
N ILE A 572 28.60 -16.50 0.72
CA ILE A 572 28.42 -17.95 0.66
C ILE A 572 27.31 -18.36 1.64
N ASN A 573 26.26 -19.01 1.15
CA ASN A 573 25.11 -19.43 1.95
C ASN A 573 25.43 -20.66 2.83
N HIS A 574 24.46 -21.09 3.66
CA HIS A 574 24.61 -22.28 4.51
C HIS A 574 24.85 -23.59 3.74
N ALA A 575 24.37 -23.69 2.50
CA ALA A 575 24.64 -24.82 1.59
C ALA A 575 26.05 -24.79 0.99
N GLY A 576 26.80 -23.69 1.17
CA GLY A 576 28.14 -23.50 0.61
C GLY A 576 28.16 -22.96 -0.82
N GLU A 577 27.02 -22.47 -1.30
CA GLU A 577 26.85 -21.90 -2.63
C GLU A 577 27.14 -20.40 -2.60
N LYS A 578 27.73 -19.90 -3.68
CA LYS A 578 27.94 -18.47 -3.86
C LYS A 578 26.64 -17.82 -4.32
N VAL A 579 26.15 -16.84 -3.58
CA VAL A 579 24.94 -16.08 -3.88
C VAL A 579 25.34 -14.64 -4.23
N ASP A 580 24.98 -14.21 -5.43
CA ASP A 580 25.12 -12.83 -5.91
C ASP A 580 23.70 -12.20 -5.96
N HIS A 581 23.49 -11.05 -5.31
CA HIS A 581 22.20 -10.35 -5.35
C HIS A 581 22.33 -8.84 -5.11
N ASN A 582 21.29 -8.09 -5.49
CA ASN A 582 21.21 -6.65 -5.22
C ASN A 582 20.51 -6.41 -3.87
N TYR A 583 21.27 -5.91 -2.89
CA TYR A 583 20.76 -5.60 -1.56
C TYR A 583 20.12 -4.21 -1.56
N LEU A 584 18.81 -4.13 -1.31
CA LEU A 584 18.06 -2.88 -1.26
C LEU A 584 18.01 -2.31 0.16
N ILE A 585 18.53 -1.10 0.31
CA ILE A 585 18.54 -0.32 1.55
C ILE A 585 17.35 0.67 1.51
N PRO A 586 16.39 0.59 2.45
CA PRO A 586 15.18 1.40 2.41
C PRO A 586 15.47 2.87 2.67
N ASN A 587 14.67 3.73 2.04
CA ASN A 587 14.65 5.17 2.30
C ASN A 587 13.88 5.51 3.60
N ALA A 588 14.03 6.73 4.11
CA ALA A 588 13.43 7.12 5.39
C ALA A 588 11.88 7.08 5.40
N ASN A 589 11.24 7.39 4.27
CA ASN A 589 9.78 7.29 4.13
C ASN A 589 9.32 5.81 4.09
N MET A 590 10.08 4.92 3.46
CA MET A 590 9.80 3.47 3.46
C MET A 590 9.88 2.84 4.86
N CYS A 591 10.64 3.43 5.79
CA CYS A 591 10.61 2.98 7.18
C CYS A 591 9.18 3.07 7.75
N VAL A 592 8.44 4.14 7.42
CA VAL A 592 7.05 4.35 7.86
C VAL A 592 6.14 3.27 7.29
N SER A 593 6.37 2.76 6.07
CA SER A 593 5.54 1.70 5.47
C SER A 593 5.42 0.45 6.34
N CYS A 594 6.48 0.11 7.08
CA CYS A 594 6.47 -0.97 8.05
C CYS A 594 6.22 -0.49 9.48
N HIS A 595 6.78 0.65 9.86
CA HIS A 595 6.75 1.17 11.23
C HIS A 595 5.54 2.08 11.52
N SER A 596 4.44 1.97 10.79
CA SER A 596 3.25 2.82 11.02
C SER A 596 2.09 2.02 11.60
N VAL A 597 1.52 2.56 12.69
CA VAL A 597 0.27 2.10 13.27
C VAL A 597 -0.60 3.33 13.51
N ASP A 598 -1.80 3.35 12.92
CA ASP A 598 -2.70 4.52 12.90
C ASP A 598 -2.00 5.82 12.42
N GLY A 599 -1.07 5.70 11.47
CA GLY A 599 -0.31 6.83 10.94
C GLY A 599 0.85 7.31 11.83
N GLN A 600 1.10 6.66 12.98
CA GLN A 600 2.18 7.01 13.91
C GLN A 600 3.36 6.06 13.76
N PHE A 601 4.59 6.59 13.75
CA PHE A 601 5.78 5.76 13.75
C PHE A 601 5.93 5.02 15.08
N VAL A 602 6.08 3.70 15.05
CA VAL A 602 6.32 2.84 16.20
C VAL A 602 7.50 1.91 15.94
N PRO A 603 8.35 1.62 16.94
CA PRO A 603 9.39 0.61 16.78
C PRO A 603 8.78 -0.77 16.54
N LEU A 604 9.58 -1.67 15.96
CA LEU A 604 9.21 -3.07 15.74
C LEU A 604 10.26 -4.00 16.33
N GLY A 605 9.81 -5.07 16.98
CA GLY A 605 10.67 -6.14 17.51
C GLY A 605 10.77 -6.20 19.04
N PRO A 606 11.08 -5.11 19.77
CA PRO A 606 11.21 -5.11 21.23
C PRO A 606 9.90 -5.31 22.02
N THR A 607 9.23 -6.43 21.82
CA THR A 607 8.03 -6.85 22.58
C THR A 607 8.42 -7.77 23.73
N ALA A 608 7.62 -7.82 24.80
CA ALA A 608 7.88 -8.76 25.91
C ALA A 608 8.09 -10.20 25.41
N ALA A 609 7.21 -10.67 24.52
CA ALA A 609 7.24 -12.03 23.98
C ALA A 609 8.53 -12.33 23.21
N ASN A 610 8.98 -11.41 22.35
CA ASN A 610 10.14 -11.64 21.51
C ASN A 610 11.47 -11.39 22.24
N MET A 611 11.43 -10.68 23.37
CA MET A 611 12.59 -10.32 24.18
C MET A 611 12.81 -11.26 25.37
N ASN A 612 11.85 -12.13 25.69
CA ASN A 612 11.98 -13.07 26.80
C ASN A 612 12.92 -14.24 26.43
N ARG A 613 14.23 -14.03 26.64
CA ARG A 613 15.31 -14.99 26.37
C ARG A 613 16.58 -14.65 27.13
N GLU A 614 17.54 -15.57 27.10
CA GLU A 614 18.91 -15.29 27.60
C GLU A 614 19.58 -14.16 26.80
N GLY A 615 20.32 -13.31 27.53
CA GLY A 615 21.07 -12.18 26.99
C GLY A 615 22.44 -12.57 26.44
N MET A 616 23.18 -11.57 25.96
CA MET A 616 24.54 -11.73 25.42
C MET A 616 25.60 -10.98 26.24
N GLN A 617 26.87 -11.27 25.96
CA GLN A 617 28.04 -10.59 26.55
C GLN A 617 27.97 -10.55 28.09
N ALA A 618 27.92 -9.36 28.71
CA ALA A 618 27.83 -9.18 30.16
C ALA A 618 26.56 -9.80 30.79
N TYR A 619 25.57 -10.16 29.97
CA TYR A 619 24.32 -10.79 30.38
C TYR A 619 24.19 -12.24 29.91
N ALA A 620 25.27 -12.86 29.43
CA ALA A 620 25.25 -14.26 29.00
C ALA A 620 24.85 -15.20 30.15
N GLY A 621 23.95 -16.15 29.87
CA GLY A 621 23.44 -17.12 30.85
C GLY A 621 22.39 -16.56 31.82
N VAL A 622 21.93 -15.32 31.64
CA VAL A 622 20.81 -14.72 32.39
C VAL A 622 19.79 -14.17 31.40
N ASN A 623 18.50 -14.22 31.76
CA ASN A 623 17.46 -13.59 30.95
C ASN A 623 17.70 -12.08 30.81
N GLN A 624 17.59 -11.55 29.59
CA GLN A 624 17.89 -10.14 29.33
C GLN A 624 16.89 -9.20 30.01
N LEU A 625 15.61 -9.56 30.15
CA LEU A 625 14.61 -8.72 30.82
C LEU A 625 14.94 -8.54 32.32
N VAL A 626 15.31 -9.63 33.00
CA VAL A 626 15.75 -9.60 34.40
C VAL A 626 17.01 -8.77 34.56
N SER A 627 17.98 -8.98 33.67
CA SER A 627 19.23 -8.24 33.68
C SER A 627 19.00 -6.72 33.52
N TRP A 628 18.07 -6.34 32.66
CA TRP A 628 17.72 -4.94 32.43
C TRP A 628 16.96 -4.32 33.60
N ALA A 629 16.08 -5.07 34.25
CA ALA A 629 15.43 -4.61 35.47
C ALA A 629 16.44 -4.39 36.61
N HIS A 630 17.35 -5.34 36.83
CA HIS A 630 18.43 -5.20 37.81
C HIS A 630 19.34 -4.01 37.53
N ALA A 631 19.62 -3.72 36.25
CA ALA A 631 20.41 -2.57 35.82
C ALA A 631 19.61 -1.24 35.82
N GLY A 632 18.33 -1.25 36.22
CA GLY A 632 17.47 -0.07 36.21
C GLY A 632 17.12 0.45 34.82
N LYS A 633 17.27 -0.38 33.78
CA LYS A 633 17.01 -0.04 32.37
C LYS A 633 15.61 -0.43 31.91
N LEU A 634 14.96 -1.36 32.62
CA LEU A 634 13.55 -1.72 32.46
C LEU A 634 12.84 -1.56 33.80
N ALA A 635 11.65 -0.96 33.80
CA ALA A 635 10.80 -0.89 34.99
C ALA A 635 10.35 -2.30 35.43
N ALA A 636 9.65 -2.39 36.56
CA ALA A 636 9.16 -3.67 37.09
C ALA A 636 8.42 -4.48 36.00
N HIS A 637 8.82 -5.74 35.84
CA HIS A 637 8.21 -6.71 34.94
C HIS A 637 7.61 -7.86 35.76
N PRO A 638 6.62 -8.62 35.23
CA PRO A 638 6.14 -9.82 35.91
C PRO A 638 7.27 -10.86 36.04
N GLU A 639 7.12 -11.80 36.99
CA GLU A 639 7.98 -12.98 37.04
C GLU A 639 8.04 -13.67 35.67
N LEU A 640 9.21 -14.19 35.28
CA LEU A 640 9.44 -14.70 33.92
C LEU A 640 8.46 -15.79 33.50
N GLU A 641 8.00 -16.62 34.44
CA GLU A 641 6.98 -17.66 34.23
C GLU A 641 5.60 -17.09 33.80
N ASN A 642 5.34 -15.81 34.11
CA ASN A 642 4.12 -15.08 33.76
C ASN A 642 4.33 -14.10 32.60
N ALA A 643 5.57 -13.94 32.12
CA ALA A 643 5.89 -13.15 30.94
C ALA A 643 5.68 -13.99 29.67
N PRO A 644 5.11 -13.42 28.60
CA PRO A 644 4.95 -14.15 27.35
C PRO A 644 6.34 -14.48 26.77
N GLN A 645 6.42 -15.58 26.03
CA GLN A 645 7.64 -15.98 25.32
C GLN A 645 7.25 -16.48 23.93
N MET A 646 7.75 -15.79 22.91
CA MET A 646 7.62 -16.21 21.52
C MET A 646 8.69 -17.26 21.22
N PRO A 647 8.37 -18.34 20.49
CA PRO A 647 9.37 -19.33 20.09
C PRO A 647 10.36 -18.75 19.08
N VAL A 648 11.48 -19.44 18.94
CA VAL A 648 12.47 -19.23 17.88
C VAL A 648 11.98 -20.03 16.67
N PHE A 649 11.65 -19.36 15.56
CA PHE A 649 10.94 -19.99 14.43
C PHE A 649 11.68 -21.21 13.84
N ASP A 650 13.00 -21.18 13.82
CA ASP A 650 13.91 -22.22 13.28
C ASP A 650 14.43 -23.20 14.35
N ASP A 651 13.95 -23.12 15.60
CA ASP A 651 14.30 -24.07 16.66
C ASP A 651 13.05 -24.80 17.19
N SER A 652 12.90 -26.05 16.75
CA SER A 652 11.79 -26.93 17.14
C SER A 652 11.69 -27.23 18.65
N SER A 653 12.74 -26.98 19.43
CA SER A 653 12.72 -27.19 20.89
C SER A 653 11.99 -26.07 21.64
N THR A 654 11.74 -24.93 20.99
CA THR A 654 11.21 -23.72 21.64
C THR A 654 9.70 -23.53 21.52
N GLY A 655 9.02 -24.36 20.71
CA GLY A 655 7.57 -24.28 20.54
C GLY A 655 7.04 -25.26 19.48
N THR A 656 5.72 -25.41 19.45
CA THR A 656 5.03 -26.23 18.45
C THR A 656 5.21 -25.66 17.04
N LEU A 657 4.92 -26.49 16.02
CA LEU A 657 4.97 -26.07 14.62
C LEU A 657 4.10 -24.82 14.35
N ALA A 658 2.87 -24.80 14.87
CA ALA A 658 1.96 -23.67 14.72
C ALA A 658 2.47 -22.40 15.43
N GLU A 659 2.99 -22.52 16.65
CA GLU A 659 3.56 -21.38 17.37
C GLU A 659 4.77 -20.80 16.63
N ARG A 660 5.68 -21.62 16.10
CA ARG A 660 6.83 -21.16 15.32
C ARG A 660 6.42 -20.48 14.02
N ALA A 661 5.47 -21.07 13.28
CA ALA A 661 4.91 -20.48 12.07
C ALA A 661 4.26 -19.11 12.35
N ARG A 662 3.46 -19.01 13.41
CA ARG A 662 2.80 -17.77 13.82
C ARG A 662 3.78 -16.72 14.34
N ALA A 663 4.85 -17.11 15.02
CA ALA A 663 5.92 -16.21 15.43
C ALA A 663 6.62 -15.58 14.22
N TRP A 664 6.91 -16.38 13.19
CA TRP A 664 7.50 -15.87 11.95
C TRP A 664 6.55 -14.91 11.23
N LEU A 665 5.26 -15.25 11.13
CA LEU A 665 4.24 -14.39 10.52
C LEU A 665 4.03 -13.08 11.29
N ASP A 666 4.08 -13.11 12.63
CA ASP A 666 3.99 -11.90 13.44
C ASP A 666 5.13 -10.93 13.12
N VAL A 667 6.36 -11.42 13.23
CA VAL A 667 7.56 -10.60 13.06
C VAL A 667 7.70 -10.07 11.63
N ASN A 668 7.36 -10.87 10.63
CA ASN A 668 7.59 -10.53 9.22
C ASN A 668 6.37 -9.91 8.52
N CYS A 669 5.14 -10.14 8.98
CA CYS A 669 3.93 -9.77 8.24
C CYS A 669 2.87 -9.01 9.06
N ALA A 670 2.79 -9.19 10.38
CA ALA A 670 1.68 -8.62 11.18
C ALA A 670 1.72 -7.10 11.30
N HIS A 671 2.90 -6.47 11.21
CA HIS A 671 3.00 -5.01 11.21
C HIS A 671 2.21 -4.36 10.05
N CYS A 672 2.09 -5.06 8.90
CA CYS A 672 1.21 -4.66 7.80
C CYS A 672 -0.21 -5.22 7.98
N HIS A 673 -0.30 -6.52 8.28
CA HIS A 673 -1.55 -7.27 8.41
C HIS A 673 -2.04 -7.31 9.86
N ASN A 674 -2.60 -6.17 10.29
CA ASN A 674 -3.36 -6.01 11.53
C ASN A 674 -4.43 -4.93 11.31
N PRO A 675 -5.42 -4.78 12.22
CA PRO A 675 -6.52 -3.82 12.04
C PRO A 675 -6.09 -2.35 11.86
N ARG A 676 -4.88 -2.00 12.28
CA ARG A 676 -4.33 -0.63 12.31
C ARG A 676 -3.12 -0.44 11.39
N GLY A 677 -2.74 -1.49 10.66
CA GLY A 677 -1.60 -1.52 9.75
C GLY A 677 -1.91 -0.98 8.36
N THR A 678 -0.87 -0.93 7.52
CA THR A 678 -0.95 -0.44 6.13
C THR A 678 -1.72 -1.39 5.21
N ALA A 679 -1.74 -2.70 5.51
CA ALA A 679 -2.50 -3.71 4.77
C ALA A 679 -3.85 -4.05 5.43
N ARG A 680 -4.37 -3.20 6.33
CA ARG A 680 -5.65 -3.42 7.03
C ARG A 680 -6.84 -3.67 6.09
N THR A 681 -6.79 -3.11 4.87
CA THR A 681 -7.82 -3.32 3.82
C THR A 681 -7.88 -4.76 3.32
N SER A 682 -6.87 -5.60 3.61
CA SER A 682 -6.92 -7.04 3.31
C SER A 682 -7.83 -7.83 4.26
N GLY A 683 -8.13 -7.29 5.45
CA GLY A 683 -8.85 -7.99 6.52
C GLY A 683 -8.05 -9.09 7.23
N LEU A 684 -6.75 -9.28 6.92
CA LEU A 684 -5.88 -10.22 7.61
C LEU A 684 -5.29 -9.60 8.89
N ASP A 685 -5.29 -10.37 9.97
CA ASP A 685 -4.61 -10.07 11.23
C ASP A 685 -3.66 -11.23 11.59
N LEU A 686 -2.37 -11.01 11.34
CA LEU A 686 -1.32 -12.00 11.56
C LEU A 686 -0.62 -11.84 12.93
N SER A 687 -1.12 -10.95 13.78
CA SER A 687 -0.53 -10.65 15.09
C SER A 687 -0.41 -11.89 15.97
N TRP A 688 0.62 -11.95 16.81
CA TRP A 688 0.90 -13.06 17.72
C TRP A 688 -0.28 -13.41 18.63
N GLY A 689 -0.99 -12.39 19.12
CA GLY A 689 -2.15 -12.56 20.01
C GLY A 689 -3.46 -12.95 19.32
N GLN A 690 -3.51 -13.04 17.99
CA GLN A 690 -4.75 -13.33 17.25
C GLN A 690 -5.06 -14.83 17.23
N THR A 691 -6.20 -15.22 17.80
CA THR A 691 -6.63 -16.62 17.95
C THR A 691 -7.78 -17.02 17.02
N GLU A 692 -8.47 -16.08 16.37
CA GLU A 692 -9.55 -16.38 15.44
C GLU A 692 -9.01 -16.81 14.07
N GLU A 693 -9.25 -18.07 13.69
CA GLU A 693 -8.72 -18.69 12.46
C GLU A 693 -9.05 -17.92 11.18
N ALA A 694 -10.28 -17.43 11.06
CA ALA A 694 -10.70 -16.64 9.92
C ALA A 694 -9.90 -15.34 9.78
N LYS A 695 -9.51 -14.70 10.90
CA LYS A 695 -8.78 -13.43 10.88
C LYS A 695 -7.33 -13.60 10.44
N PHE A 696 -6.68 -14.72 10.78
CA PHE A 696 -5.32 -14.98 10.30
C PHE A 696 -5.26 -15.76 8.98
N GLY A 697 -6.40 -16.02 8.34
CA GLY A 697 -6.48 -16.40 6.92
C GLY A 697 -7.14 -17.74 6.61
N VAL A 698 -7.52 -18.55 7.61
CA VAL A 698 -8.13 -19.87 7.36
C VAL A 698 -9.49 -19.71 6.69
N TRP A 699 -9.64 -20.25 5.47
CA TRP A 699 -10.83 -20.11 4.63
C TRP A 699 -11.26 -18.66 4.36
N LYS A 700 -10.36 -17.70 4.55
CA LYS A 700 -10.65 -16.28 4.32
C LYS A 700 -10.42 -15.94 2.86
N SER A 701 -11.41 -15.37 2.20
CA SER A 701 -11.25 -14.90 0.81
C SER A 701 -10.43 -13.60 0.75
N PRO A 702 -9.61 -13.41 -0.30
CA PRO A 702 -8.84 -12.19 -0.48
C PRO A 702 -9.75 -11.03 -0.90
N VAL A 703 -9.49 -9.83 -0.36
CA VAL A 703 -10.21 -8.59 -0.72
C VAL A 703 -9.40 -7.76 -1.71
N ALA A 704 -8.11 -7.56 -1.43
CA ALA A 704 -7.24 -6.64 -2.17
C ALA A 704 -5.86 -7.26 -2.46
N ALA A 705 -5.83 -8.48 -3.00
CA ALA A 705 -4.58 -9.18 -3.33
C ALA A 705 -4.28 -9.23 -4.85
N GLY A 706 -5.24 -8.90 -5.73
CA GLY A 706 -5.03 -8.83 -7.18
C GLY A 706 -4.30 -10.05 -7.75
N ARG A 707 -3.22 -9.82 -8.53
CA ARG A 707 -2.37 -10.90 -9.07
C ARG A 707 -1.68 -11.74 -8.00
N ALA A 708 -1.50 -11.22 -6.79
CA ALA A 708 -0.86 -11.96 -5.70
C ALA A 708 -1.72 -13.13 -5.20
N THR A 709 -2.97 -13.25 -5.64
CA THR A 709 -3.80 -14.47 -5.44
C THR A 709 -3.35 -15.63 -6.32
N ALA A 710 -2.80 -15.36 -7.51
CA ALA A 710 -2.57 -16.32 -8.58
C ALA A 710 -3.76 -17.27 -8.81
N GLY A 711 -4.99 -16.75 -8.74
CA GLY A 711 -6.22 -17.50 -8.96
C GLY A 711 -6.65 -18.42 -7.81
N ARG A 712 -5.95 -18.41 -6.67
CA ARG A 712 -6.34 -19.13 -5.46
C ARG A 712 -7.50 -18.42 -4.75
N LYS A 713 -8.35 -19.19 -4.04
CA LYS A 713 -9.61 -18.70 -3.48
C LYS A 713 -9.50 -18.18 -2.04
N TYR A 714 -8.53 -18.66 -1.28
CA TYR A 714 -8.44 -18.40 0.16
C TYR A 714 -7.01 -18.13 0.60
N ASP A 715 -6.86 -17.29 1.63
CA ASP A 715 -5.58 -16.92 2.22
C ASP A 715 -4.83 -18.17 2.72
N ILE A 716 -5.51 -19.03 3.49
CA ILE A 716 -5.06 -20.36 3.91
C ILE A 716 -6.14 -21.40 3.62
N VAL A 717 -5.76 -22.50 3.00
CA VAL A 717 -6.56 -23.71 2.79
C VAL A 717 -5.98 -24.83 3.66
N PRO A 718 -6.61 -25.18 4.80
CA PRO A 718 -6.11 -26.24 5.69
C PRO A 718 -5.81 -27.56 4.96
N GLY A 719 -4.62 -28.11 5.20
CA GLY A 719 -4.14 -29.35 4.57
C GLY A 719 -3.70 -29.20 3.11
N LYS A 720 -3.78 -27.99 2.52
CA LYS A 720 -3.52 -27.74 1.09
C LYS A 720 -2.64 -26.48 0.90
N PRO A 721 -1.35 -26.56 1.24
CA PRO A 721 -0.42 -25.43 1.08
C PRO A 721 -0.42 -24.85 -0.34
N GLU A 722 -0.43 -25.70 -1.36
CA GLU A 722 -0.41 -25.29 -2.78
C GLU A 722 -1.64 -24.49 -3.22
N GLU A 723 -2.77 -24.63 -2.53
CA GLU A 723 -4.01 -23.88 -2.79
C GLU A 723 -4.10 -22.59 -1.96
N SER A 724 -3.11 -22.31 -1.09
CA SER A 724 -3.12 -21.18 -0.14
C SER A 724 -2.38 -19.95 -0.70
N ILE A 725 -3.04 -18.78 -0.69
CA ILE A 725 -2.43 -17.52 -1.16
C ILE A 725 -1.24 -17.11 -0.27
N LEU A 726 -1.35 -17.31 1.05
CA LEU A 726 -0.33 -16.89 2.00
C LEU A 726 1.03 -17.50 1.69
N LEU A 727 1.08 -18.83 1.48
CA LEU A 727 2.32 -19.52 1.15
C LEU A 727 2.86 -19.08 -0.20
N TYR A 728 2.03 -19.02 -1.24
CA TYR A 728 2.44 -18.56 -2.57
C TYR A 728 3.13 -17.18 -2.55
N ARG A 729 2.59 -16.24 -1.76
CA ARG A 729 3.19 -14.91 -1.61
C ARG A 729 4.51 -14.96 -0.84
N ILE A 730 4.63 -15.83 0.17
CA ILE A 730 5.89 -16.04 0.90
C ILE A 730 6.94 -16.69 -0.01
N GLU A 731 6.56 -17.54 -0.96
CA GLU A 731 7.49 -18.18 -1.87
C GLU A 731 7.97 -17.28 -3.02
N SER A 732 7.10 -16.39 -3.50
CA SER A 732 7.40 -15.54 -4.64
C SER A 732 8.45 -14.48 -4.31
N ASN A 733 9.37 -14.23 -5.26
CA ASN A 733 10.26 -13.07 -5.26
C ASN A 733 9.80 -12.00 -6.26
N GLU A 734 8.70 -12.25 -6.98
CA GLU A 734 8.13 -11.31 -7.93
C GLU A 734 7.64 -10.05 -7.17
N PRO A 735 8.15 -8.86 -7.49
CA PRO A 735 7.64 -7.59 -6.96
C PRO A 735 6.12 -7.52 -7.12
N GLY A 736 5.39 -6.95 -6.16
CA GLY A 736 3.92 -6.92 -6.16
C GLY A 736 3.19 -8.25 -5.85
N VAL A 737 3.86 -9.40 -5.87
CA VAL A 737 3.32 -10.68 -5.35
C VAL A 737 3.91 -10.99 -3.98
N ARG A 738 5.24 -10.87 -3.87
CA ARG A 738 6.03 -11.29 -2.71
C ARG A 738 5.54 -10.70 -1.40
N MET A 739 5.62 -11.50 -0.33
CA MET A 739 5.36 -11.08 1.04
C MET A 739 6.48 -11.60 1.96
N PRO A 740 7.15 -10.74 2.74
CA PRO A 740 7.00 -9.28 2.81
C PRO A 740 7.42 -8.57 1.51
N SER A 741 6.84 -7.39 1.22
CA SER A 741 7.11 -6.64 -0.02
C SER A 741 8.39 -5.80 0.03
N LEU A 742 8.84 -5.45 1.24
CA LEU A 742 10.02 -4.63 1.53
C LEU A 742 11.06 -5.42 2.32
N ALA A 743 12.31 -4.94 2.30
CA ALA A 743 13.47 -5.53 2.98
C ALA A 743 13.82 -6.98 2.56
N ARG A 744 13.20 -7.49 1.48
CA ARG A 744 13.39 -8.84 0.96
C ARG A 744 13.43 -8.85 -0.57
N SER A 745 14.46 -9.49 -1.10
CA SER A 745 14.66 -9.87 -2.51
C SER A 745 14.97 -11.36 -2.70
N LEU A 746 15.39 -12.07 -1.64
CA LEU A 746 15.66 -13.51 -1.62
C LEU A 746 14.55 -14.28 -0.91
N ARG A 747 14.36 -15.55 -1.27
CA ARG A 747 13.42 -16.45 -0.58
C ARG A 747 14.09 -17.03 0.67
N GLN A 748 13.38 -17.03 1.80
CA GLN A 748 13.82 -17.71 3.02
C GLN A 748 13.31 -19.15 3.01
N GLU A 749 14.16 -20.10 2.62
CA GLU A 749 13.75 -21.50 2.45
C GLU A 749 13.20 -22.12 3.73
N GLU A 750 13.84 -21.84 4.86
CA GLU A 750 13.47 -22.39 6.17
C GLU A 750 12.08 -21.93 6.61
N ALA A 751 11.71 -20.69 6.29
CA ALA A 751 10.40 -20.15 6.60
C ALA A 751 9.32 -20.70 5.66
N VAL A 752 9.64 -20.88 4.37
CA VAL A 752 8.72 -21.50 3.42
C VAL A 752 8.39 -22.92 3.87
N GLU A 753 9.40 -23.72 4.20
CA GLU A 753 9.21 -25.09 4.69
C GLU A 753 8.37 -25.11 5.96
N LEU A 754 8.63 -24.22 6.91
CA LEU A 754 7.88 -24.09 8.16
C LEU A 754 6.39 -23.80 7.91
N ILE A 755 6.08 -22.82 7.06
CA ILE A 755 4.70 -22.43 6.76
C ILE A 755 4.00 -23.51 5.92
N HIS A 756 4.69 -24.13 4.97
CA HIS A 756 4.18 -25.26 4.19
C HIS A 756 3.81 -26.44 5.11
N GLU A 757 4.70 -26.84 6.02
CA GLU A 757 4.45 -27.92 6.97
C GLU A 757 3.28 -27.57 7.90
N TRP A 758 3.24 -26.34 8.41
CA TRP A 758 2.15 -25.88 9.26
C TRP A 758 0.79 -26.00 8.57
N ILE A 759 0.64 -25.46 7.35
CA ILE A 759 -0.61 -25.54 6.58
C ILE A 759 -0.96 -26.99 6.27
N SER A 760 0.03 -27.82 5.91
CA SER A 760 -0.18 -29.25 5.60
C SER A 760 -0.74 -30.04 6.78
N GLN A 761 -0.35 -29.70 8.01
CA GLN A 761 -0.80 -30.37 9.23
C GLN A 761 -2.08 -29.77 9.82
N MET A 762 -2.62 -28.69 9.25
CA MET A 762 -3.90 -28.15 9.71
C MET A 762 -5.03 -29.17 9.44
N PRO A 763 -5.99 -29.35 10.37
CA PRO A 763 -7.13 -30.22 10.15
C PRO A 763 -7.89 -29.79 8.90
N ALA A 764 -8.14 -30.71 7.98
CA ALA A 764 -8.96 -30.47 6.80
C ALA A 764 -10.43 -30.24 7.21
N GLY A 765 -10.76 -29.02 7.65
CA GLY A 765 -12.12 -28.57 7.90
C GLY A 765 -12.78 -28.11 6.59
N HIS A 766 -14.11 -28.18 6.52
CA HIS A 766 -14.85 -27.51 5.45
C HIS A 766 -14.98 -26.01 5.75
N PRO A 767 -15.13 -25.14 4.72
CA PRO A 767 -15.43 -23.73 4.95
C PRO A 767 -16.63 -23.62 5.88
N VAL A 768 -16.51 -22.85 6.95
CA VAL A 768 -17.66 -22.56 7.81
C VAL A 768 -18.61 -21.70 6.99
N THR A 769 -19.66 -22.33 6.44
CA THR A 769 -20.77 -21.62 5.83
C THR A 769 -21.56 -20.96 6.95
N ASN A 770 -21.30 -19.68 7.22
CA ASN A 770 -22.20 -18.84 7.99
C ASN A 770 -23.09 -18.06 7.04
#